data_AF-Q3TCV3-F1
#
_entry.id   AF-Q3TCV3-F1
#
_cell.length_a   1.000
_cell.length_b   1.000
_cell.length_c   1.000
_cell.angle_alpha   90.00
_cell.angle_beta   90.00
_cell.angle_gamma   90.00
#
_symmetry.space_group_name_H-M   'P 1'
#
loop_
_entity.id
_entity.type
_entity.pdbx_description
1 polymer ?
#
loop_
_entity_poly.entity_id
_entity_poly.type
_entity_poly.pdbx_seq_one_letter_code
_entity_poly.pdbx_strand_id
1 'polypeptide(L)'
;MALRLVTHFDVLEDVLPSLLTQAATTDEGDRAGVLETTYGSLRVLNIERNGNIIYTYKDNKGNAVFGLYDCQTRQNEHLYTFEKDMQAVSCSVNSERTVLAASFIQYTTEGVKNDLQPGSKCLTLLVEIHPVNNVKVLKAVDSCVWVQFLYPQAESHLLPQNHLLLISEEKYIERFHIQITREDGDRVVIRNSSHLPRDRLAEDFVWAQWDLSEQRLYYIELKESRSILKCIQFRADESFNLMFEMPLDITLTGLRFKLVNFGYDYRQDREKLCNQPSLCIFTNHTGSLCMCYSPKSDSREEITYSVFYLHKGYRKIFTAAPGSADSQVTNGADSQVTDGIAFLNLGYFVAVYSPGHFLHLLNIQHPDLVCHSLFLTGNNKIAAVLPPSPLQSLPGSLVLDCYSGKVYRVTLDQSYLLRFLWNAHLDCERMAALHCILSCSQDPGFPEEQIIQWISEHVSACHSFDLIQEFLIASSYWSVYAELDDMGMLLQYSSVLTWNTEIPGIKFTTEELPLPLMKVYGLKGYWAKLNSNLEYIKYTKPHLHYHNSVVRREWHNLISEERTGKRRSTMYVRNILENAMKVIASMETRTLEPRLIPFLQEEDRHQRLLMGLMVSELRDHLLRHLQGVEKKKIEQMVLDYISKLLDLIWCLLETSWRKHSMHPLVLHLNSHCSAADFEVFHLMTRILDAASSLCLPLPPGFHSLHTILGVHCLPLYSLLHYIDNGVLLLTETAVTRLMKDLDNSEKNEQLKFSIIVRLPPLIGQKVCRLWDHPMSSNIISRNHVARLLKNYRKEPRNSMIDKSSFPVEFLPLNYFIEILMGLESSNQALYGFEGHDNVDAEFVEEAALKHTTMLLGL
;
A
#
# COMPACT_ATOMS: atom_id res chain seq x y z
N MET A 1 8.66 14.98 10.26
CA MET A 1 7.61 14.34 11.08
C MET A 1 7.21 13.08 10.35
N ALA A 2 6.85 11.99 11.04
CA ALA A 2 6.27 10.82 10.34
C ALA A 2 4.93 11.13 9.65
N LEU A 3 4.27 12.21 10.09
CA LEU A 3 3.02 12.70 9.58
C LEU A 3 3.21 14.07 8.94
N ARG A 4 2.62 14.28 7.78
CA ARG A 4 2.54 15.59 7.13
C ARG A 4 1.20 16.21 7.46
N LEU A 5 1.25 17.41 8.02
CA LEU A 5 0.06 18.23 8.29
C LEU A 5 -0.06 19.27 7.18
N VAL A 6 -1.19 19.27 6.50
CA VAL A 6 -1.55 20.33 5.55
C VAL A 6 -2.77 21.04 6.11
N THR A 7 -2.66 22.35 6.37
CA THR A 7 -3.80 23.15 6.81
C THR A 7 -4.91 23.06 5.77
N HIS A 8 -6.05 22.51 6.19
CA HIS A 8 -7.24 22.39 5.38
C HIS A 8 -8.17 23.59 5.58
N PHE A 9 -8.25 24.06 6.82
CA PHE A 9 -9.02 25.23 7.23
C PHE A 9 -8.37 25.87 8.45
N ASP A 10 -8.37 27.20 8.49
CA ASP A 10 -7.96 28.00 9.64
C ASP A 10 -9.00 29.09 9.88
N VAL A 11 -9.69 29.03 11.02
CA VAL A 11 -10.72 30.01 11.36
C VAL A 11 -10.20 31.45 11.37
N LEU A 12 -8.92 31.66 11.69
CA LEU A 12 -8.32 33.00 11.73
C LEU A 12 -7.84 33.49 10.36
N GLU A 13 -7.45 32.60 9.44
CA GLU A 13 -6.99 33.00 8.10
C GLU A 13 -8.11 32.99 7.06
N ASP A 14 -9.05 32.04 7.16
CA ASP A 14 -10.10 31.82 6.16
C ASP A 14 -11.39 32.60 6.45
N VAL A 15 -11.71 32.83 7.73
CA VAL A 15 -12.99 33.46 8.14
C VAL A 15 -12.78 34.90 8.58
N LEU A 16 -11.83 35.14 9.50
CA LEU A 16 -11.65 36.46 10.11
C LEU A 16 -11.46 37.59 9.08
N PRO A 17 -10.67 37.47 7.99
CA PRO A 17 -10.52 38.56 7.02
C PRO A 17 -11.84 38.94 6.34
N SER A 18 -12.71 37.97 6.05
CA SER A 18 -14.04 38.21 5.49
C SER A 18 -14.92 38.98 6.47
N LEU A 19 -14.92 38.59 7.75
CA LEU A 19 -15.65 39.29 8.80
C LEU A 19 -15.15 40.74 8.97
N LEU A 20 -13.84 40.97 8.87
CA LEU A 20 -13.25 42.30 8.93
C LEU A 20 -13.67 43.18 7.75
N THR A 21 -13.77 42.61 6.54
CA THR A 21 -14.27 43.37 5.38
C THR A 21 -15.75 43.73 5.50
N GLN A 22 -16.57 42.88 6.12
CA GLN A 22 -17.99 43.17 6.38
C GLN A 22 -18.19 44.18 7.53
N ALA A 23 -17.35 44.13 8.56
CA ALA A 23 -17.37 45.14 9.64
C ALA A 23 -16.90 46.51 9.13
N ALA A 24 -15.92 46.55 8.21
CA ALA A 24 -15.40 47.79 7.64
C ALA A 24 -16.44 48.57 6.82
N THR A 25 -17.46 47.90 6.28
CA THR A 25 -18.55 48.56 5.54
C THR A 25 -19.69 49.05 6.44
N THR A 26 -19.75 48.63 7.72
CA THR A 26 -20.95 48.82 8.54
C THR A 26 -20.82 49.81 9.71
N ASP A 27 -19.65 50.06 10.30
CA ASP A 27 -19.54 50.99 11.45
C ASP A 27 -18.21 51.78 11.52
N GLU A 28 -18.29 53.11 11.74
CA GLU A 28 -17.15 54.01 12.03
C GLU A 28 -16.81 54.11 13.54
N GLY A 29 -17.58 53.49 14.43
CA GLY A 29 -17.41 53.59 15.88
C GLY A 29 -16.72 52.37 16.49
N ASP A 30 -15.45 52.52 16.86
CA ASP A 30 -14.67 51.63 17.75
C ASP A 30 -14.13 50.30 17.16
N ARG A 31 -13.36 50.40 16.06
CA ARG A 31 -12.73 49.24 15.39
C ARG A 31 -11.91 48.32 16.30
N ALA A 32 -11.18 48.86 17.28
CA ALA A 32 -10.24 48.08 18.08
C ALA A 32 -10.96 47.13 19.05
N GLY A 33 -11.98 47.63 19.76
CA GLY A 33 -12.79 46.80 20.66
C GLY A 33 -13.59 45.74 19.92
N VAL A 34 -14.14 46.07 18.74
CA VAL A 34 -14.87 45.12 17.88
C VAL A 34 -14.01 43.96 17.41
N LEU A 35 -12.75 44.24 17.05
CA LEU A 35 -11.79 43.20 16.67
C LEU A 35 -11.49 42.26 17.82
N GLU A 36 -11.27 42.81 19.02
CA GLU A 36 -10.91 42.02 20.19
C GLU A 36 -12.05 41.10 20.65
N THR A 37 -13.30 41.59 20.63
CA THR A 37 -14.48 40.78 20.96
C THR A 37 -14.75 39.68 19.92
N THR A 38 -14.66 40.01 18.63
CA THR A 38 -14.84 39.03 17.55
C THR A 38 -13.75 37.97 17.61
N TYR A 39 -12.49 38.38 17.72
CA TYR A 39 -11.34 37.48 17.79
C TYR A 39 -11.40 36.56 19.01
N GLY A 40 -11.74 37.08 20.20
CA GLY A 40 -11.83 36.29 21.42
C GLY A 40 -13.02 35.33 21.49
N SER A 41 -14.03 35.51 20.63
CA SER A 41 -15.25 34.70 20.63
C SER A 41 -15.40 33.77 19.42
N LEU A 42 -14.65 34.04 18.33
CA LEU A 42 -14.67 33.28 17.08
C LEU A 42 -14.22 31.84 17.31
N ARG A 43 -15.07 30.88 16.96
CA ARG A 43 -14.79 29.45 17.10
C ARG A 43 -15.58 28.60 16.12
N VAL A 44 -15.03 27.45 15.77
CA VAL A 44 -15.74 26.40 15.03
C VAL A 44 -16.74 25.73 15.95
N LEU A 45 -17.99 25.60 15.51
CA LEU A 45 -19.04 24.88 16.23
C LEU A 45 -19.25 23.47 15.72
N ASN A 46 -19.27 23.28 14.40
CA ASN A 46 -19.56 22.00 13.79
C ASN A 46 -19.01 21.91 12.36
N ILE A 47 -18.92 20.68 11.84
CA ILE A 47 -18.59 20.39 10.44
C ILE A 47 -19.74 19.56 9.88
N GLU A 48 -20.34 20.03 8.80
CA GLU A 48 -21.46 19.37 8.13
C GLU A 48 -20.98 18.32 7.13
N ARG A 49 -21.88 17.41 6.73
CA ARG A 49 -21.52 16.25 5.89
C ARG A 49 -20.87 16.61 4.57
N ASN A 50 -21.23 17.74 3.98
CA ASN A 50 -20.64 18.26 2.75
C ASN A 50 -19.23 18.86 2.95
N GLY A 51 -18.72 18.90 4.17
CA GLY A 51 -17.43 19.50 4.53
C GLY A 51 -17.51 20.98 4.90
N ASN A 52 -18.71 21.58 4.91
CA ASN A 52 -18.88 22.97 5.29
C ASN A 52 -18.74 23.13 6.80
N ILE A 53 -18.11 24.23 7.23
CA ILE A 53 -17.75 24.47 8.62
C ILE A 53 -18.66 25.55 9.16
N ILE A 54 -19.41 25.23 10.21
CA ILE A 54 -20.22 26.20 10.95
C ILE A 54 -19.33 26.79 12.03
N TYR A 55 -19.25 28.12 12.06
CA TYR A 55 -18.56 28.88 13.08
C TYR A 55 -19.50 29.86 13.77
N THR A 56 -19.09 30.34 14.94
CA THR A 56 -19.80 31.39 15.67
C THR A 56 -18.83 32.40 16.23
N TYR A 57 -19.30 33.64 16.38
CA TYR A 57 -18.62 34.72 17.09
C TYR A 57 -19.66 35.63 17.74
N LYS A 58 -19.21 36.52 18.63
CA LYS A 58 -20.04 37.58 19.20
C LYS A 58 -19.79 38.89 18.47
N ASP A 59 -20.88 39.55 18.07
CA ASP A 59 -20.81 40.90 17.50
C ASP A 59 -20.56 41.97 18.58
N ASN A 60 -20.55 43.24 18.17
CA ASN A 60 -20.36 44.39 19.07
C ASN A 60 -21.46 44.56 20.14
N LYS A 61 -22.66 44.03 19.89
CA LYS A 61 -23.79 44.04 20.84
C LYS A 61 -23.79 42.80 21.74
N GLY A 62 -22.83 41.89 21.56
CA GLY A 62 -22.77 40.61 22.27
C GLY A 62 -23.70 39.54 21.68
N ASN A 63 -24.33 39.79 20.53
CA ASN A 63 -25.20 38.83 19.87
C ASN A 63 -24.40 37.66 19.32
N ALA A 64 -24.97 36.45 19.39
CA ALA A 64 -24.36 35.28 18.81
C ALA A 64 -24.62 35.23 17.30
N VAL A 65 -23.56 35.36 16.51
CA VAL A 65 -23.60 35.27 15.04
C VAL A 65 -23.16 33.88 14.61
N PHE A 66 -23.84 33.32 13.61
CA PHE A 66 -23.53 32.04 12.98
C PHE A 66 -23.17 32.26 11.52
N GLY A 67 -22.01 31.72 11.13
CA GLY A 67 -21.57 31.71 9.74
C GLY A 67 -21.24 30.30 9.27
N LEU A 68 -21.27 30.14 7.95
CA LEU A 68 -20.91 28.92 7.24
C LEU A 68 -19.72 29.22 6.34
N TYR A 69 -18.67 28.42 6.45
CA TYR A 69 -17.56 28.43 5.51
C TYR A 69 -17.63 27.19 4.62
N ASP A 70 -17.64 27.41 3.32
CA ASP A 70 -17.61 26.36 2.33
C ASP A 70 -16.16 26.12 1.88
N CYS A 71 -15.58 25.00 2.32
CA CYS A 71 -14.16 24.71 2.08
C CYS A 71 -13.83 24.48 0.59
N GLN A 72 -14.82 24.13 -0.25
CA GLN A 72 -14.61 23.87 -1.67
C GLN A 72 -14.56 25.17 -2.45
N THR A 73 -15.52 26.06 -2.19
CA THR A 73 -15.62 27.36 -2.87
C THR A 73 -14.81 28.47 -2.20
N ARG A 74 -14.32 28.22 -0.97
CA ARG A 74 -13.67 29.20 -0.08
C ARG A 74 -14.52 30.46 0.15
N GLN A 75 -15.83 30.27 0.25
CA GLN A 75 -16.78 31.35 0.47
C GLN A 75 -17.33 31.32 1.90
N ASN A 76 -17.53 32.51 2.45
CA ASN A 76 -18.18 32.73 3.73
C ASN A 76 -19.62 33.20 3.52
N GLU A 77 -20.55 32.58 4.24
CA GLU A 77 -21.98 32.88 4.21
C GLU A 77 -22.46 33.19 5.64
N HIS A 78 -23.25 34.25 5.78
CA HIS A 78 -23.95 34.53 7.04
C HIS A 78 -25.21 33.66 7.12
N LEU A 79 -25.34 32.86 8.18
CA LEU A 79 -26.53 32.02 8.37
C LEU A 79 -27.59 32.72 9.20
N TYR A 80 -27.21 33.22 10.38
CA TYR A 80 -28.18 33.77 11.34
C TYR A 80 -27.50 34.60 12.43
N THR A 81 -28.20 35.61 12.95
CA THR A 81 -27.81 36.36 14.15
C THR A 81 -28.88 36.17 15.22
N PHE A 82 -28.47 35.69 16.39
CA PHE A 82 -29.34 35.60 17.56
C PHE A 82 -29.10 36.80 18.49
N GLU A 83 -30.08 37.71 18.56
CA GLU A 83 -30.00 39.00 19.26
C GLU A 83 -30.09 38.89 20.79
N LYS A 84 -29.30 38.00 21.38
CA LYS A 84 -29.09 37.91 22.84
C LYS A 84 -27.66 37.49 23.12
N ASP A 85 -27.14 37.98 24.24
CA ASP A 85 -25.88 37.52 24.81
C ASP A 85 -26.04 36.10 25.39
N MET A 86 -25.93 35.11 24.50
CA MET A 86 -25.97 33.69 24.83
C MET A 86 -24.80 32.97 24.18
N GLN A 87 -24.33 31.91 24.83
CA GLN A 87 -23.19 31.14 24.34
C GLN A 87 -23.69 29.93 23.55
N ALA A 88 -23.43 29.90 22.25
CA ALA A 88 -23.73 28.74 21.41
C ALA A 88 -22.80 27.56 21.74
N VAL A 89 -23.40 26.38 21.96
CA VAL A 89 -22.72 25.11 22.26
C VAL A 89 -22.64 24.20 21.04
N SER A 90 -23.73 24.11 20.30
CA SER A 90 -23.87 23.22 19.16
C SER A 90 -24.77 23.87 18.13
N CYS A 91 -24.45 23.66 16.86
CA CYS A 91 -25.23 24.19 15.75
C CYS A 91 -25.11 23.27 14.54
N SER A 92 -26.20 23.14 13.81
CA SER A 92 -26.23 22.42 12.55
C SER A 92 -27.25 23.05 11.61
N VAL A 93 -26.97 22.97 10.31
CA VAL A 93 -27.87 23.45 9.25
C VAL A 93 -28.25 22.31 8.31
N ASN A 94 -29.49 22.33 7.83
CA ASN A 94 -29.95 21.33 6.88
C ASN A 94 -29.27 21.49 5.50
N SER A 95 -29.37 20.45 4.66
CA SER A 95 -28.71 20.42 3.35
C SER A 95 -29.11 21.57 2.40
N GLU A 96 -30.34 22.07 2.49
CA GLU A 96 -30.85 23.19 1.69
C GLU A 96 -30.52 24.57 2.27
N ARG A 97 -29.89 24.64 3.45
CA ARG A 97 -29.56 25.90 4.16
C ARG A 97 -30.79 26.78 4.47
N THR A 98 -31.93 26.15 4.73
CA THR A 98 -33.20 26.82 5.00
C THR A 98 -33.59 26.83 6.47
N VAL A 99 -33.11 25.85 7.25
CA VAL A 99 -33.41 25.70 8.67
C VAL A 99 -32.13 25.44 9.46
N LEU A 100 -31.98 26.20 10.54
CA LEU A 100 -30.87 26.13 11.48
C LEU A 100 -31.34 25.55 12.81
N ALA A 101 -30.60 24.61 13.38
CA ALA A 101 -30.76 24.16 14.75
C ALA A 101 -29.56 24.66 15.55
N ALA A 102 -29.82 25.32 16.69
CA ALA A 102 -28.76 25.86 17.53
C ALA A 102 -29.11 25.66 19.01
N SER A 103 -28.11 25.30 19.81
CA SER A 103 -28.25 25.09 21.25
C SER A 103 -27.38 26.07 22.01
N PHE A 104 -27.97 26.73 23.01
CA PHE A 104 -27.37 27.84 23.73
C PHE A 104 -27.36 27.59 25.23
N ILE A 105 -26.27 27.98 25.91
CA ILE A 105 -26.22 28.07 27.37
C ILE A 105 -26.40 29.53 27.79
N GLN A 106 -27.25 29.75 28.79
CA GLN A 106 -27.46 31.07 29.39
C GLN A 106 -26.41 31.33 30.48
N TYR A 107 -25.63 32.41 30.33
CA TYR A 107 -24.82 33.00 31.39
C TYR A 107 -25.39 34.37 31.77
N THR A 108 -25.16 34.80 33.00
CA THR A 108 -25.24 36.21 33.38
C THR A 108 -23.83 36.78 33.44
N THR A 109 -23.68 38.04 33.05
CA THR A 109 -22.42 38.75 32.74
C THR A 109 -21.41 38.77 33.90
N GLU A 110 -21.81 38.43 35.12
CA GLU A 110 -20.92 38.49 36.29
C GLU A 110 -20.16 37.19 36.59
N GLY A 111 -20.33 36.12 35.81
CA GLY A 111 -19.70 34.81 36.12
C GLY A 111 -20.20 34.17 37.43
N VAL A 112 -21.03 34.89 38.17
CA VAL A 112 -21.77 34.43 39.34
C VAL A 112 -22.96 33.63 38.82
N LYS A 113 -23.02 32.35 39.21
CA LYS A 113 -24.18 31.48 39.00
C LYS A 113 -25.40 32.15 39.64
N ASN A 114 -26.26 32.74 38.82
CA ASN A 114 -27.45 33.37 39.34
C ASN A 114 -28.53 32.30 39.52
N ASP A 115 -28.49 31.58 40.64
CA ASP A 115 -29.52 30.60 41.04
C ASP A 115 -30.92 31.24 41.22
N LEU A 116 -31.05 32.56 41.00
CA LEU A 116 -32.26 33.35 41.24
C LEU A 116 -33.13 33.63 40.00
N GLN A 117 -32.69 33.32 38.77
CA GLN A 117 -33.59 33.33 37.61
C GLN A 117 -34.12 31.91 37.32
N PRO A 118 -35.43 31.64 37.38
CA PRO A 118 -36.03 30.32 37.13
C PRO A 118 -35.99 29.85 35.66
N GLY A 119 -35.03 30.32 34.87
CA GLY A 119 -34.87 29.93 33.46
C GLY A 119 -34.08 28.63 33.31
N SER A 120 -34.45 27.83 32.29
CA SER A 120 -33.66 26.67 31.87
C SER A 120 -32.26 27.09 31.45
N LYS A 121 -31.24 26.36 31.89
CA LYS A 121 -29.84 26.71 31.61
C LYS A 121 -29.45 26.55 30.13
N CYS A 122 -30.10 25.64 29.42
CA CYS A 122 -29.86 25.33 28.02
C CYS A 122 -31.15 25.48 27.20
N LEU A 123 -31.07 26.26 26.13
CA LEU A 123 -32.16 26.47 25.17
C LEU A 123 -31.73 25.96 23.80
N THR A 124 -32.45 24.96 23.27
CA THR A 124 -32.25 24.44 21.92
C THR A 124 -33.35 24.96 21.02
N LEU A 125 -32.95 25.70 19.99
CA LEU A 125 -33.82 26.41 19.07
C LEU A 125 -33.76 25.79 17.67
N LEU A 126 -34.87 25.89 16.96
CA LEU A 126 -35.02 25.61 15.54
C LEU A 126 -35.48 26.89 14.85
N VAL A 127 -34.73 27.34 13.86
CA VAL A 127 -34.88 28.67 13.25
C VAL A 127 -35.07 28.51 11.74
N GLU A 128 -36.12 29.14 11.22
CA GLU A 128 -36.31 29.35 9.78
C GLU A 128 -35.43 30.53 9.36
N ILE A 129 -34.44 30.32 8.49
CA ILE A 129 -33.44 31.34 8.12
C ILE A 129 -33.60 31.90 6.70
N HIS A 130 -34.42 31.26 5.84
CA HIS A 130 -34.62 31.71 4.46
C HIS A 130 -36.10 31.88 4.09
N PRO A 131 -36.65 33.10 4.22
CA PRO A 131 -36.13 34.22 5.00
C PRO A 131 -36.25 33.98 6.52
N VAL A 132 -35.56 34.78 7.32
CA VAL A 132 -35.70 34.75 8.79
C VAL A 132 -37.14 35.09 9.18
N ASN A 133 -37.90 34.12 9.65
CA ASN A 133 -39.33 34.28 9.92
C ASN A 133 -39.75 33.81 11.31
N ASN A 134 -39.16 32.73 11.81
CA ASN A 134 -39.65 32.06 13.02
C ASN A 134 -38.53 31.37 13.82
N VAL A 135 -38.63 31.46 15.15
CA VAL A 135 -37.73 30.80 16.11
C VAL A 135 -38.59 29.92 17.02
N LYS A 136 -38.32 28.62 17.02
CA LYS A 136 -39.02 27.64 17.84
C LYS A 136 -38.10 27.07 18.91
N VAL A 137 -38.60 26.93 20.13
CA VAL A 137 -37.93 26.17 21.19
C VAL A 137 -38.20 24.67 21.00
N LEU A 138 -37.15 23.89 20.75
CA LEU A 138 -37.21 22.42 20.73
C LEU A 138 -37.09 21.84 22.13
N LYS A 139 -36.15 22.37 22.93
CA LYS A 139 -35.89 21.97 24.32
C LYS A 139 -35.50 23.19 25.15
N ALA A 140 -35.98 23.21 26.38
CA ALA A 140 -35.55 24.13 27.43
C ALA A 140 -35.28 23.26 28.67
N VAL A 141 -34.01 22.97 28.92
CA VAL A 141 -33.56 22.00 29.93
C VAL A 141 -32.34 22.55 30.68
N ASP A 142 -31.98 21.93 31.81
CA ASP A 142 -30.82 22.36 32.59
C ASP A 142 -29.50 21.71 32.15
N SER A 143 -29.58 20.76 31.24
CA SER A 143 -28.49 19.94 30.71
C SER A 143 -28.14 20.34 29.28
N CYS A 144 -26.89 20.12 28.85
CA CYS A 144 -26.47 20.49 27.51
C CYS A 144 -27.12 19.60 26.44
N VAL A 145 -27.44 20.20 25.30
CA VAL A 145 -28.02 19.50 24.15
C VAL A 145 -27.22 19.81 22.90
N TRP A 146 -26.90 18.78 22.12
CA TRP A 146 -26.23 18.87 20.82
C TRP A 146 -27.20 18.52 19.70
N VAL A 147 -26.98 19.12 18.53
CA VAL A 147 -27.87 19.03 17.38
C VAL A 147 -27.08 18.72 16.11
N GLN A 148 -27.60 17.83 15.28
CA GLN A 148 -26.99 17.45 14.00
C GLN A 148 -28.05 17.10 12.96
N PHE A 149 -28.10 17.82 11.85
CA PHE A 149 -28.96 17.46 10.73
C PHE A 149 -28.43 16.23 9.99
N LEU A 150 -29.35 15.38 9.56
CA LEU A 150 -29.08 14.32 8.60
C LEU A 150 -29.22 14.87 7.18
N TYR A 151 -28.29 14.48 6.32
CA TYR A 151 -28.22 14.92 4.93
C TYR A 151 -28.75 13.80 4.02
N PRO A 152 -29.66 14.08 3.08
CA PRO A 152 -30.08 13.09 2.10
C PRO A 152 -28.88 12.73 1.20
N GLN A 153 -28.79 11.45 0.79
CA GLN A 153 -27.70 11.02 -0.11
C GLN A 153 -28.03 11.26 -1.58
N ALA A 154 -29.31 11.23 -1.93
CA ALA A 154 -29.79 11.64 -3.24
C ALA A 154 -30.32 13.08 -3.14
N GLU A 155 -30.13 13.86 -4.20
CA GLU A 155 -30.92 15.06 -4.47
C GLU A 155 -32.36 14.63 -4.82
N SER A 156 -33.03 13.95 -3.89
CA SER A 156 -34.43 13.66 -4.02
C SER A 156 -35.17 14.96 -3.77
N HIS A 157 -35.54 15.66 -4.83
CA HIS A 157 -36.50 16.76 -4.78
C HIS A 157 -37.90 16.30 -4.33
N LEU A 158 -38.10 15.00 -4.12
CA LEU A 158 -39.36 14.40 -3.70
C LEU A 158 -39.41 14.38 -2.17
N LEU A 159 -40.11 15.38 -1.63
CA LEU A 159 -40.56 15.56 -0.24
C LEU A 159 -39.47 16.01 0.76
N PRO A 160 -39.46 17.29 1.19
CA PRO A 160 -38.43 17.90 2.04
C PRO A 160 -38.61 17.56 3.52
N GLN A 161 -38.54 16.27 3.87
CA GLN A 161 -38.52 15.85 5.26
C GLN A 161 -37.09 15.90 5.80
N ASN A 162 -36.84 16.90 6.63
CA ASN A 162 -35.54 17.12 7.25
C ASN A 162 -35.51 16.37 8.58
N HIS A 163 -34.40 15.70 8.86
CA HIS A 163 -34.23 14.93 10.08
C HIS A 163 -33.14 15.55 10.93
N LEU A 164 -33.44 15.80 12.20
CA LEU A 164 -32.52 16.40 13.15
C LEU A 164 -32.27 15.44 14.30
N LEU A 165 -31.01 15.05 14.50
CA LEU A 165 -30.58 14.36 15.71
C LEU A 165 -30.42 15.36 16.84
N LEU A 166 -31.01 15.04 17.98
CA LEU A 166 -30.88 15.77 19.23
C LEU A 166 -30.28 14.82 20.27
N ILE A 167 -29.13 15.20 20.81
CA ILE A 167 -28.35 14.40 21.75
C ILE A 167 -28.33 15.16 23.07
N SER A 168 -28.83 14.54 24.13
CA SER A 168 -28.92 15.15 25.45
C SER A 168 -27.84 14.61 26.38
N GLU A 169 -27.29 15.50 27.20
CA GLU A 169 -26.42 15.16 28.34
C GLU A 169 -27.13 14.27 29.38
N GLU A 170 -28.46 14.27 29.39
CA GLU A 170 -29.30 13.31 30.14
C GLU A 170 -29.33 11.90 29.52
N LYS A 171 -28.35 11.57 28.66
CA LYS A 171 -28.09 10.23 28.12
C LYS A 171 -29.20 9.69 27.23
N TYR A 172 -29.80 10.55 26.41
CA TYR A 172 -30.72 10.10 25.38
C TYR A 172 -30.47 10.76 24.02
N ILE A 173 -30.86 10.06 22.96
CA ILE A 173 -30.79 10.54 21.59
C ILE A 173 -32.18 10.45 20.98
N GLU A 174 -32.65 11.58 20.45
CA GLU A 174 -33.92 11.71 19.74
C GLU A 174 -33.66 12.10 18.28
N ARG A 175 -34.56 11.69 17.39
CA ARG A 175 -34.60 12.17 16.01
C ARG A 175 -35.90 12.92 15.78
N PHE A 176 -35.81 14.20 15.46
CA PHE A 176 -36.95 15.03 15.10
C PHE A 176 -37.21 14.96 13.59
N HIS A 177 -38.49 14.95 13.24
CA HIS A 177 -38.97 15.01 11.87
C HIS A 177 -39.49 16.42 11.58
N ILE A 178 -38.85 17.10 10.65
CA ILE A 178 -39.12 18.50 10.31
C ILE A 178 -39.59 18.54 8.86
N GLN A 179 -40.89 18.74 8.68
CA GLN A 179 -41.46 18.92 7.34
C GLN A 179 -41.40 20.38 6.97
N ILE A 180 -40.82 20.65 5.81
CA ILE A 180 -40.67 21.99 5.28
C ILE A 180 -41.63 22.17 4.10
N THR A 181 -42.21 23.35 3.95
CA THR A 181 -43.02 23.71 2.77
C THR A 181 -42.55 25.06 2.23
N ARG A 182 -42.53 25.19 0.90
CA ARG A 182 -42.29 26.47 0.23
C ARG A 182 -43.63 27.18 0.02
N GLU A 183 -43.76 28.36 0.59
CA GLU A 183 -44.89 29.28 0.37
C GLU A 183 -44.55 30.30 -0.73
N ASP A 184 -45.52 31.13 -1.11
CA ASP A 184 -45.35 32.16 -2.15
C ASP A 184 -44.16 33.09 -1.81
N GLY A 185 -43.28 33.30 -2.79
CA GLY A 185 -42.09 34.16 -2.67
C GLY A 185 -40.82 33.48 -2.17
N ASP A 186 -40.65 32.18 -2.46
CA ASP A 186 -39.49 31.36 -2.07
C ASP A 186 -39.27 31.26 -0.54
N ARG A 187 -40.34 31.51 0.22
CA ARG A 187 -40.34 31.45 1.68
C ARG A 187 -40.44 30.02 2.16
N VAL A 188 -39.57 29.65 3.08
CA VAL A 188 -39.48 28.29 3.58
C VAL A 188 -40.00 28.22 5.02
N VAL A 189 -41.10 27.49 5.23
CA VAL A 189 -41.80 27.44 6.52
C VAL A 189 -41.90 26.01 7.04
N ILE A 190 -41.79 25.83 8.35
CA ILE A 190 -41.95 24.53 9.01
C ILE A 190 -43.44 24.19 9.14
N ARG A 191 -43.86 23.11 8.50
CA ARG A 191 -45.24 22.60 8.57
C ARG A 191 -45.54 22.02 9.95
N ASN A 192 -46.74 22.28 10.46
CA ASN A 192 -47.21 21.81 11.78
C ASN A 192 -46.22 22.16 12.90
N SER A 193 -45.74 23.41 12.89
CA SER A 193 -44.69 23.89 13.77
C SER A 193 -45.00 23.75 15.26
N SER A 194 -46.23 23.52 15.71
CA SER A 194 -46.54 23.26 17.13
C SER A 194 -46.06 21.89 17.62
N HIS A 195 -46.21 20.82 16.83
CA HIS A 195 -45.90 19.45 17.23
C HIS A 195 -45.01 18.75 16.19
N LEU A 196 -43.70 18.80 16.40
CA LEU A 196 -42.75 18.07 15.57
C LEU A 196 -42.68 16.62 16.06
N PRO A 197 -42.97 15.62 15.19
CA PRO A 197 -42.79 14.22 15.55
C PRO A 197 -41.34 13.92 15.91
N ARG A 198 -41.14 12.99 16.83
CA ARG A 198 -39.80 12.54 17.23
C ARG A 198 -39.75 11.07 17.57
N ASP A 199 -38.65 10.42 17.21
CA ASP A 199 -38.32 9.05 17.58
C ASP A 199 -37.24 9.06 18.66
N ARG A 200 -37.31 8.10 19.59
CA ARG A 200 -36.25 7.85 20.57
C ARG A 200 -35.31 6.77 20.02
N LEU A 201 -34.03 7.09 19.86
CA LEU A 201 -33.05 6.19 19.23
C LEU A 201 -32.22 5.39 20.23
N ALA A 202 -31.82 6.03 21.33
CA ALA A 202 -31.01 5.44 22.38
C ALA A 202 -31.26 6.14 23.72
N GLU A 203 -31.11 5.39 24.81
CA GLU A 203 -31.23 5.83 26.20
C GLU A 203 -30.12 5.20 27.04
N ASP A 204 -29.87 5.77 28.22
CA ASP A 204 -28.93 5.26 29.23
C ASP A 204 -27.50 4.94 28.72
N PHE A 205 -27.07 5.64 27.65
CA PHE A 205 -25.73 5.50 27.11
C PHE A 205 -24.72 6.37 27.87
N VAL A 206 -23.45 5.97 27.86
CA VAL A 206 -22.36 6.71 28.52
C VAL A 206 -21.38 7.37 27.56
N TRP A 207 -21.36 6.90 26.32
CA TRP A 207 -20.48 7.41 25.27
C TRP A 207 -21.19 7.32 23.92
N ALA A 208 -20.99 8.32 23.05
CA ALA A 208 -21.43 8.25 21.66
C ALA A 208 -20.45 8.96 20.72
N GLN A 209 -20.33 8.45 19.49
CA GLN A 209 -19.57 9.06 18.41
C GLN A 209 -20.40 9.16 17.14
N TRP A 210 -20.30 10.34 16.51
CA TRP A 210 -20.85 10.60 15.21
C TRP A 210 -19.82 10.39 14.10
N ASP A 211 -20.18 9.59 13.09
CA ASP A 211 -19.48 9.52 11.82
C ASP A 211 -20.26 10.34 10.80
N LEU A 212 -19.73 11.53 10.51
CA LEU A 212 -20.35 12.53 9.67
C LEU A 212 -20.45 12.10 8.19
N SER A 213 -19.38 11.53 7.64
CA SER A 213 -19.30 11.13 6.22
C SER A 213 -20.35 10.09 5.88
N GLU A 214 -20.44 9.07 6.73
CA GLU A 214 -21.26 7.89 6.52
C GLU A 214 -22.61 7.98 7.22
N GLN A 215 -22.85 9.04 7.99
CA GLN A 215 -24.02 9.24 8.87
C GLN A 215 -24.31 7.99 9.70
N ARG A 216 -23.34 7.65 10.56
CA ARG A 216 -23.42 6.52 11.49
C ARG A 216 -23.28 7.02 12.93
N LEU A 217 -24.08 6.43 13.80
CA LEU A 217 -24.03 6.70 15.23
C LEU A 217 -23.51 5.46 15.96
N TYR A 218 -22.35 5.58 16.59
CA TYR A 218 -21.85 4.58 17.51
C TYR A 218 -22.16 5.02 18.94
N TYR A 219 -22.63 4.12 19.78
CA TYR A 219 -22.87 4.44 21.19
C TYR A 219 -22.67 3.22 22.08
N ILE A 220 -22.35 3.47 23.35
CA ILE A 220 -22.15 2.43 24.35
C ILE A 220 -23.20 2.56 25.45
N GLU A 221 -24.02 1.54 25.58
CA GLU A 221 -25.04 1.39 26.63
C GLU A 221 -24.48 0.57 27.80
N LEU A 222 -24.85 0.93 29.02
CA LEU A 222 -24.54 0.13 30.21
C LEU A 222 -25.76 -0.70 30.60
N LYS A 223 -25.73 -1.99 30.30
CA LYS A 223 -26.81 -2.93 30.64
C LYS A 223 -26.31 -4.01 31.58
N GLU A 224 -26.93 -4.15 32.75
CA GLU A 224 -26.61 -5.22 33.72
C GLU A 224 -25.09 -5.29 34.07
N SER A 225 -24.46 -4.12 34.25
CA SER A 225 -23.01 -3.98 34.47
C SER A 225 -22.11 -4.39 33.30
N ARG A 226 -22.67 -4.59 32.10
CA ARG A 226 -21.92 -4.82 30.86
C ARG A 226 -22.00 -3.61 29.95
N SER A 227 -20.87 -3.28 29.34
CA SER A 227 -20.78 -2.25 28.30
C SER A 227 -21.15 -2.88 26.95
N ILE A 228 -22.14 -2.35 26.25
CA ILE A 228 -22.57 -2.88 24.95
C ILE A 228 -22.40 -1.78 23.90
N LEU A 229 -21.50 -2.01 22.93
CA LEU A 229 -21.33 -1.16 21.77
C LEU A 229 -22.42 -1.45 20.74
N LYS A 230 -23.08 -0.41 20.26
CA LYS A 230 -24.10 -0.47 19.20
C LYS A 230 -23.77 0.54 18.10
N CYS A 231 -24.17 0.21 16.88
CA CYS A 231 -24.06 1.12 15.75
C CYS A 231 -25.39 1.25 15.01
N ILE A 232 -25.86 2.48 14.81
CA ILE A 232 -27.01 2.80 13.96
C ILE A 232 -26.49 3.41 12.65
N GLN A 233 -26.99 2.92 11.53
CA GLN A 233 -26.78 3.51 10.20
C GLN A 233 -28.06 4.24 9.79
N PHE A 234 -27.94 5.52 9.44
CA PHE A 234 -29.00 6.28 8.79
C PHE A 234 -28.91 6.08 7.27
N ARG A 235 -30.04 5.83 6.60
CA ARG A 235 -30.12 5.55 5.16
C ARG A 235 -30.72 6.71 4.38
N ALA A 236 -30.53 6.67 3.07
CA ALA A 236 -31.03 7.67 2.12
C ALA A 236 -32.57 7.72 2.02
N ASP A 237 -33.24 6.61 2.34
CA ASP A 237 -34.71 6.50 2.39
C ASP A 237 -35.30 6.97 3.73
N GLU A 238 -34.53 7.75 4.49
CA GLU A 238 -34.89 8.31 5.80
C GLU A 238 -35.13 7.25 6.89
N SER A 239 -34.89 5.97 6.60
CA SER A 239 -34.90 4.90 7.58
C SER A 239 -33.58 4.84 8.35
N PHE A 240 -33.60 4.22 9.52
CA PHE A 240 -32.38 3.87 10.24
C PHE A 240 -32.44 2.40 10.67
N ASN A 241 -31.28 1.78 10.77
CA ASN A 241 -31.17 0.40 11.23
C ASN A 241 -30.06 0.28 12.27
N LEU A 242 -30.34 -0.45 13.35
CA LEU A 242 -29.28 -0.97 14.21
C LEU A 242 -28.49 -2.00 13.39
N MET A 243 -27.23 -1.70 13.09
CA MET A 243 -26.40 -2.52 12.21
C MET A 243 -25.77 -3.68 12.96
N PHE A 244 -25.21 -3.42 14.13
CA PHE A 244 -24.65 -4.44 15.00
C PHE A 244 -24.73 -4.04 16.47
N GLU A 245 -24.58 -5.05 17.34
CA GLU A 245 -24.27 -4.87 18.75
C GLU A 245 -23.13 -5.81 19.17
N MET A 246 -22.34 -5.41 20.16
CA MET A 246 -21.22 -6.20 20.64
C MET A 246 -20.92 -5.90 22.11
N PRO A 247 -20.84 -6.92 22.98
CA PRO A 247 -20.39 -6.70 24.36
C PRO A 247 -18.92 -6.29 24.37
N LEU A 248 -18.59 -5.26 25.14
CA LEU A 248 -17.25 -4.79 25.38
C LEU A 248 -16.81 -5.15 26.80
N ASP A 249 -15.68 -5.83 26.91
CA ASP A 249 -15.03 -6.10 28.18
C ASP A 249 -14.10 -4.92 28.55
N ILE A 250 -14.69 -3.75 28.77
CA ILE A 250 -14.00 -2.55 29.24
C ILE A 250 -14.72 -1.94 30.43
N THR A 251 -13.96 -1.48 31.40
CA THR A 251 -14.44 -0.71 32.54
C THR A 251 -14.59 0.75 32.16
N LEU A 252 -15.85 1.17 31.95
CA LEU A 252 -16.20 2.59 31.74
C LEU A 252 -16.45 3.32 33.06
N THR A 253 -16.09 2.71 34.19
CA THR A 253 -16.16 3.32 35.52
C THR A 253 -15.29 4.58 35.55
N GLY A 254 -15.92 5.73 35.76
CA GLY A 254 -15.27 7.04 35.77
C GLY A 254 -15.30 7.79 34.44
N LEU A 255 -15.71 7.14 33.33
CA LEU A 255 -15.97 7.85 32.07
C LEU A 255 -17.20 8.74 32.30
N ARG A 256 -16.98 10.05 32.45
CA ARG A 256 -18.08 11.02 32.40
C ARG A 256 -18.74 10.92 31.02
N PHE A 257 -20.03 11.25 30.94
CA PHE A 257 -20.76 11.35 29.68
C PHE A 257 -19.90 12.07 28.64
N LYS A 258 -19.61 11.41 27.51
CA LYS A 258 -18.69 11.92 26.49
C LYS A 258 -19.26 11.72 25.10
N LEU A 259 -19.21 12.78 24.31
CA LEU A 259 -19.63 12.83 22.91
C LEU A 259 -18.41 13.09 22.04
N VAL A 260 -18.29 12.35 20.93
CA VAL A 260 -17.20 12.50 19.96
C VAL A 260 -17.81 12.89 18.63
N ASN A 261 -17.28 13.96 18.02
CA ASN A 261 -17.70 14.48 16.70
C ASN A 261 -19.15 15.01 16.63
N PHE A 262 -19.70 15.52 17.74
CA PHE A 262 -21.00 16.23 17.76
C PHE A 262 -20.84 17.77 17.79
N GLY A 263 -19.72 18.25 17.26
CA GLY A 263 -19.31 19.64 17.37
C GLY A 263 -18.38 19.92 18.55
N TYR A 264 -18.19 21.21 18.85
CA TYR A 264 -17.26 21.70 19.86
C TYR A 264 -17.68 21.32 21.29
N ASP A 265 -16.76 20.73 22.07
CA ASP A 265 -16.98 20.48 23.49
C ASP A 265 -16.67 21.75 24.29
N TYR A 266 -17.73 22.44 24.72
CA TYR A 266 -17.63 23.67 25.50
C TYR A 266 -16.97 23.47 26.88
N ARG A 267 -16.93 22.25 27.45
CA ARG A 267 -16.32 22.00 28.77
C ARG A 267 -14.78 21.98 28.72
N GLN A 268 -14.15 22.90 27.98
CA GLN A 268 -12.72 23.20 28.10
C GLN A 268 -12.42 23.92 29.43
N ASP A 269 -12.65 23.27 30.57
CA ASP A 269 -11.68 23.44 31.64
C ASP A 269 -10.42 22.76 31.11
N ARG A 270 -9.43 23.56 30.66
CA ARG A 270 -8.12 23.08 30.17
C ARG A 270 -7.55 21.96 31.05
N GLU A 271 -7.77 22.06 32.36
CA GLU A 271 -7.33 21.08 33.37
C GLU A 271 -8.10 19.76 33.36
N LYS A 272 -9.37 19.73 32.94
CA LYS A 272 -10.25 18.54 33.06
C LYS A 272 -10.17 17.56 31.90
N LEU A 273 -9.69 17.98 30.72
CA LEU A 273 -9.45 17.06 29.60
C LEU A 273 -8.26 16.13 29.86
N CYS A 274 -7.24 16.64 30.56
CA CYS A 274 -5.92 16.00 30.64
C CYS A 274 -5.96 14.59 31.26
N ASN A 275 -6.99 14.25 32.05
CA ASN A 275 -7.08 12.99 32.78
C ASN A 275 -8.40 12.24 32.53
N GLN A 276 -8.96 12.31 31.31
CA GLN A 276 -10.14 11.53 30.96
C GLN A 276 -9.82 10.41 29.97
N PRO A 277 -10.50 9.25 30.08
CA PRO A 277 -10.35 8.19 29.10
C PRO A 277 -10.70 8.67 27.69
N SER A 278 -9.92 8.23 26.72
CA SER A 278 -10.10 8.51 25.30
C SER A 278 -10.66 7.27 24.62
N LEU A 279 -11.76 7.42 23.87
CA LEU A 279 -12.36 6.33 23.11
C LEU A 279 -12.81 6.87 21.76
N CYS A 280 -12.40 6.21 20.68
CA CYS A 280 -12.84 6.51 19.33
C CYS A 280 -13.00 5.23 18.49
N ILE A 281 -13.83 5.32 17.47
CA ILE A 281 -14.06 4.23 16.51
C ILE A 281 -13.66 4.70 15.13
N PHE A 282 -12.88 3.89 14.43
CA PHE A 282 -12.44 4.15 13.08
C PHE A 282 -12.90 3.04 12.14
N THR A 283 -13.31 3.47 10.96
CA THR A 283 -13.65 2.58 9.86
C THR A 283 -12.90 3.01 8.61
N ASN A 284 -12.73 2.08 7.67
CA ASN A 284 -12.26 2.39 6.33
C ASN A 284 -13.10 1.64 5.27
N HIS A 285 -12.82 1.91 3.99
CA HIS A 285 -13.51 1.27 2.86
C HIS A 285 -13.26 -0.25 2.75
N THR A 286 -12.14 -0.76 3.27
CA THR A 286 -11.77 -2.19 3.27
C THR A 286 -12.55 -3.01 4.31
N GLY A 287 -13.53 -2.41 4.99
CA GLY A 287 -14.34 -3.07 6.02
C GLY A 287 -13.59 -3.26 7.34
N SER A 288 -12.49 -2.52 7.55
CA SER A 288 -11.86 -2.46 8.86
C SER A 288 -12.77 -1.70 9.83
N LEU A 289 -12.95 -2.27 11.01
CA LEU A 289 -13.61 -1.68 12.16
C LEU A 289 -12.67 -1.77 13.36
N CYS A 290 -12.20 -0.62 13.83
CA CYS A 290 -11.25 -0.51 14.94
C CYS A 290 -11.83 0.38 16.03
N MET A 291 -11.82 -0.07 17.28
CA MET A 291 -12.11 0.79 18.43
C MET A 291 -10.80 1.02 19.19
N CYS A 292 -10.42 2.27 19.38
CA CYS A 292 -9.22 2.65 20.12
C CYS A 292 -9.65 3.19 21.48
N TYR A 293 -9.00 2.71 22.54
CA TYR A 293 -9.35 3.05 23.91
C TYR A 293 -8.09 3.31 24.71
N SER A 294 -8.03 4.43 25.41
CA SER A 294 -7.04 4.71 26.43
C SER A 294 -7.78 4.96 27.75
N PRO A 295 -7.60 4.11 28.77
CA PRO A 295 -8.16 4.36 30.09
C PRO A 295 -7.53 5.63 30.70
N LYS A 296 -8.13 6.15 31.77
CA LYS A 296 -7.51 7.21 32.56
C LYS A 296 -6.20 6.68 33.14
N SER A 297 -5.08 7.31 32.80
CA SER A 297 -3.79 6.98 33.42
C SER A 297 -3.71 7.65 34.80
N ASP A 298 -3.55 6.85 35.85
CA ASP A 298 -3.15 7.34 37.17
C ASP A 298 -1.62 7.25 37.37
N SER A 299 -0.94 6.44 36.57
CA SER A 299 0.50 6.20 36.63
C SER A 299 1.28 7.11 35.68
N ARG A 300 2.33 7.76 36.19
CA ARG A 300 3.32 8.49 35.37
C ARG A 300 4.40 7.61 34.77
N GLU A 301 4.43 6.31 35.11
CA GLU A 301 5.53 5.40 34.76
C GLU A 301 5.25 4.58 33.50
N GLU A 302 3.99 4.35 33.15
CA GLU A 302 3.59 3.55 31.98
C GLU A 302 2.30 4.11 31.37
N ILE A 303 2.29 4.18 30.04
CA ILE A 303 1.13 4.59 29.24
C ILE A 303 0.54 3.33 28.62
N THR A 304 -0.70 3.00 28.98
CA THR A 304 -1.42 1.85 28.44
C THR A 304 -2.59 2.29 27.55
N TYR A 305 -2.74 1.63 26.40
CA TYR A 305 -3.87 1.82 25.51
C TYR A 305 -4.18 0.54 24.74
N SER A 306 -5.41 0.42 24.28
CA SER A 306 -5.93 -0.79 23.65
C SER A 306 -6.52 -0.46 22.29
N VAL A 307 -6.20 -1.28 21.29
CA VAL A 307 -6.81 -1.22 19.96
C VAL A 307 -7.56 -2.52 19.70
N PHE A 308 -8.86 -2.40 19.52
CA PHE A 308 -9.78 -3.49 19.28
C PHE A 308 -9.97 -3.63 17.78
N TYR A 309 -9.41 -4.66 17.18
CA TYR A 309 -9.58 -4.99 15.77
C TYR A 309 -10.85 -5.83 15.62
N LEU A 310 -12.02 -5.19 15.74
CA LEU A 310 -13.32 -5.87 15.77
C LEU A 310 -13.57 -6.69 14.50
N HIS A 311 -13.07 -6.19 13.37
CA HIS A 311 -13.08 -6.86 12.08
C HIS A 311 -12.09 -8.04 11.95
N LYS A 312 -11.30 -8.33 12.99
CA LYS A 312 -10.35 -9.47 13.11
C LYS A 312 -10.64 -10.35 14.34
N GLY A 313 -11.54 -9.94 15.23
CA GLY A 313 -11.98 -10.73 16.38
C GLY A 313 -11.01 -10.76 17.56
N TYR A 314 -10.16 -9.75 17.71
CA TYR A 314 -9.26 -9.63 18.86
C TYR A 314 -8.95 -8.17 19.20
N ARG A 315 -8.42 -7.93 20.41
CA ARG A 315 -7.78 -6.66 20.79
C ARG A 315 -6.29 -6.84 21.05
N LYS A 316 -5.54 -5.78 20.85
CA LYS A 316 -4.17 -5.64 21.36
C LYS A 316 -4.11 -4.57 22.43
N ILE A 317 -3.51 -4.89 23.55
CA ILE A 317 -3.25 -3.97 24.66
C ILE A 317 -1.77 -3.64 24.58
N PHE A 318 -1.45 -2.35 24.47
CA PHE A 318 -0.10 -1.84 24.36
C PHE A 318 0.27 -1.09 25.63
N THR A 319 1.50 -1.29 26.08
CA THR A 319 2.08 -0.59 27.23
C THR A 319 3.45 -0.06 26.82
N ALA A 320 3.62 1.26 26.93
CA ALA A 320 4.88 1.94 26.62
C ALA A 320 5.33 2.75 27.83
N ALA A 321 6.64 2.76 28.09
CA ALA A 321 7.21 3.68 29.07
C ALA A 321 7.17 5.10 28.48
N PRO A 322 6.69 6.12 29.19
CA PRO A 322 6.92 7.50 28.82
C PRO A 322 8.44 7.68 28.81
N GLY A 323 9.01 7.91 27.63
CA GLY A 323 10.44 8.21 27.54
C GLY A 323 10.77 9.35 28.49
N SER A 324 11.94 9.33 29.11
CA SER A 324 12.44 10.48 29.87
C SER A 324 12.53 11.64 28.88
N ALA A 325 11.48 12.45 28.78
CA ALA A 325 11.56 13.72 28.09
C ALA A 325 12.66 14.48 28.83
N ASP A 326 13.82 14.64 28.19
CA ASP A 326 14.92 15.42 28.72
C ASP A 326 14.32 16.75 29.15
N SER A 327 14.30 16.97 30.47
CA SER A 327 13.63 18.07 31.16
C SER A 327 14.32 19.42 30.93
N GLN A 328 14.98 19.60 29.79
CA GLN A 328 15.81 20.77 29.48
C GLN A 328 15.29 21.64 28.34
N VAL A 329 14.11 21.39 27.78
CA VAL A 329 13.49 22.33 26.81
C VAL A 329 12.04 22.63 27.18
N THR A 330 11.86 23.32 28.30
CA THR A 330 10.97 24.50 28.42
C THR A 330 11.07 25.02 29.85
N ASN A 331 11.65 26.20 29.96
CA ASN A 331 11.68 27.01 31.16
C ASN A 331 10.28 27.16 31.76
N GLY A 332 10.20 27.15 33.09
CA GLY A 332 8.96 27.13 33.85
C GLY A 332 7.98 28.24 33.45
N ALA A 333 6.79 27.84 33.01
CA ALA A 333 5.50 28.47 33.30
C ALA A 333 4.37 27.73 32.55
N ASP A 334 4.62 27.20 31.33
CA ASP A 334 3.54 26.72 30.45
C ASP A 334 3.70 25.29 29.92
N SER A 335 4.65 24.50 30.44
CA SER A 335 4.78 23.08 30.06
C SER A 335 3.76 22.19 30.76
N GLN A 336 2.47 22.58 30.74
CA GLN A 336 1.35 21.65 30.90
C GLN A 336 1.32 20.76 29.64
N VAL A 337 2.30 19.86 29.52
CA VAL A 337 2.29 18.82 28.48
C VAL A 337 1.06 17.97 28.75
N THR A 338 0.14 18.00 27.80
CA THR A 338 -1.12 17.27 27.82
C THR A 338 -0.82 15.78 27.94
N ASP A 339 -1.08 15.17 29.10
CA ASP A 339 -0.76 13.76 29.40
C ASP A 339 -1.70 12.76 28.69
N GLY A 340 -2.49 13.24 27.71
CA GLY A 340 -3.53 12.50 27.03
C GLY A 340 -3.05 11.86 25.72
N ILE A 341 -3.54 10.65 25.44
CA ILE A 341 -3.35 9.99 24.14
C ILE A 341 -4.40 10.48 23.14
N ALA A 342 -3.93 10.93 21.98
CA ALA A 342 -4.75 11.19 20.81
C ALA A 342 -4.70 10.00 19.84
N PHE A 343 -5.86 9.63 19.30
CA PHE A 343 -5.98 8.61 18.26
C PHE A 343 -6.39 9.30 16.95
N LEU A 344 -5.66 9.05 15.86
CA LEU A 344 -5.92 9.66 14.55
C LEU A 344 -6.11 8.58 13.49
N ASN A 345 -7.12 8.74 12.64
CA ASN A 345 -7.40 7.83 11.52
C ASN A 345 -6.64 8.23 10.25
N LEU A 346 -5.76 7.37 9.76
CA LEU A 346 -4.95 7.57 8.55
C LEU A 346 -5.30 6.56 7.44
N GLY A 347 -6.52 6.00 7.45
CA GLY A 347 -6.99 5.07 6.43
C GLY A 347 -6.55 3.63 6.66
N TYR A 348 -5.31 3.28 6.30
CA TYR A 348 -4.72 1.96 6.56
C TYR A 348 -3.95 1.89 7.88
N PHE A 349 -3.75 3.03 8.51
CA PHE A 349 -3.07 3.16 9.79
C PHE A 349 -3.93 3.92 10.79
N VAL A 350 -3.72 3.60 12.07
CA VAL A 350 -4.15 4.44 13.18
C VAL A 350 -2.90 4.98 13.86
N ALA A 351 -2.81 6.30 13.98
CA ALA A 351 -1.75 6.93 14.75
C ALA A 351 -2.19 7.08 16.20
N VAL A 352 -1.41 6.54 17.13
CA VAL A 352 -1.52 6.74 18.56
C VAL A 352 -0.44 7.73 18.96
N TYR A 353 -0.84 8.93 19.35
CA TYR A 353 0.07 10.03 19.66
C TYR A 353 -0.05 10.40 21.13
N SER A 354 1.08 10.40 21.84
CA SER A 354 1.20 10.98 23.17
C SER A 354 2.18 12.15 23.09
N PRO A 355 1.72 13.41 23.28
CA PRO A 355 2.57 14.59 23.19
C PRO A 355 3.84 14.47 24.04
N GLY A 356 5.00 14.69 23.44
CA GLY A 356 6.31 14.61 24.12
C GLY A 356 6.84 13.21 24.40
N HIS A 357 6.03 12.15 24.24
CA HIS A 357 6.44 10.79 24.61
C HIS A 357 6.68 9.87 23.41
N PHE A 358 5.66 9.64 22.57
CA PHE A 358 5.78 8.73 21.44
C PHE A 358 4.69 8.95 20.37
N LEU A 359 4.95 8.38 19.19
CA LEU A 359 4.02 8.20 18.09
C LEU A 359 4.05 6.73 17.66
N HIS A 360 2.90 6.06 17.67
CA HIS A 360 2.75 4.70 17.17
C HIS A 360 1.82 4.67 15.97
N LEU A 361 2.34 4.33 14.79
CA LEU A 361 1.56 4.07 13.58
C LEU A 361 1.21 2.58 13.51
N LEU A 362 -0.02 2.25 13.88
CA LEU A 362 -0.54 0.88 13.87
C LEU A 362 -1.15 0.54 12.51
N ASN A 363 -0.64 -0.50 11.85
CA ASN A 363 -1.26 -1.03 10.64
C ASN A 363 -2.58 -1.73 11.01
N ILE A 364 -3.71 -1.20 10.52
CA ILE A 364 -5.03 -1.79 10.81
C ILE A 364 -5.47 -2.81 9.76
N GLN A 365 -4.80 -2.84 8.61
CA GLN A 365 -5.12 -3.77 7.53
C GLN A 365 -4.59 -5.18 7.85
N HIS A 366 -3.33 -5.24 8.31
CA HIS A 366 -2.63 -6.45 8.72
C HIS A 366 -2.10 -6.33 10.16
N PRO A 367 -3.01 -6.22 11.15
CA PRO A 367 -2.64 -5.98 12.54
C PRO A 367 -1.94 -7.16 13.20
N ASP A 368 -1.98 -8.34 12.60
CA ASP A 368 -1.24 -9.54 12.99
C ASP A 368 0.27 -9.35 12.85
N LEU A 369 0.73 -8.64 11.82
CA LEU A 369 2.15 -8.32 11.62
C LEU A 369 2.52 -7.03 12.37
N VAL A 370 2.88 -7.20 13.64
CA VAL A 370 3.28 -6.08 14.50
C VAL A 370 4.51 -5.36 13.96
N CYS A 371 5.41 -6.05 13.26
CA CYS A 371 6.57 -5.46 12.58
C CYS A 371 6.22 -4.49 11.44
N HIS A 372 4.97 -4.42 10.99
CA HIS A 372 4.50 -3.42 10.03
C HIS A 372 3.99 -2.15 10.71
N SER A 373 3.97 -2.11 12.04
CA SER A 373 3.58 -0.94 12.83
C SER A 373 4.83 -0.21 13.32
N LEU A 374 4.90 1.09 13.06
CA LEU A 374 6.06 1.91 13.37
C LEU A 374 5.89 2.59 14.72
N PHE A 375 6.79 2.31 15.67
CA PHE A 375 6.83 2.96 16.98
C PHE A 375 8.01 3.93 17.07
N LEU A 376 7.75 5.21 17.34
CA LEU A 376 8.74 6.26 17.44
C LEU A 376 8.66 6.92 18.83
N THR A 377 9.76 6.99 19.56
CA THR A 377 9.83 7.65 20.88
C THR A 377 10.38 9.08 20.77
N GLY A 378 10.12 9.92 21.77
CA GLY A 378 10.53 11.34 21.80
C GLY A 378 12.04 11.59 21.71
N ASN A 379 12.87 10.61 22.09
CA ASN A 379 14.34 10.68 21.89
C ASN A 379 14.71 10.77 20.41
N ASN A 380 13.88 10.21 19.53
CA ASN A 380 13.95 10.56 18.13
C ASN A 380 13.47 12.01 18.04
N LYS A 381 14.41 12.97 17.93
CA LYS A 381 14.18 14.41 17.63
C LYS A 381 13.21 14.68 16.46
N ILE A 382 12.74 13.62 15.82
CA ILE A 382 11.98 13.55 14.59
C ILE A 382 10.57 12.98 14.76
N ALA A 383 10.18 12.56 15.97
CA ALA A 383 8.80 12.64 16.44
C ALA A 383 8.43 14.13 16.62
N ALA A 384 8.58 14.91 15.56
CA ALA A 384 8.28 16.32 15.57
C ALA A 384 6.78 16.47 15.88
N VAL A 385 6.55 17.38 16.82
CA VAL A 385 5.40 17.45 17.72
C VAL A 385 4.17 17.86 16.90
N LEU A 386 3.28 16.90 16.61
CA LEU A 386 1.86 17.19 16.39
C LEU A 386 1.43 18.22 17.46
N PRO A 387 0.54 19.19 17.16
CA PRO A 387 0.20 20.25 18.11
C PRO A 387 -0.02 19.67 19.52
N PRO A 388 0.60 20.25 20.57
CA PRO A 388 0.49 19.71 21.93
C PRO A 388 -0.95 19.81 22.46
N SER A 389 -1.79 20.60 21.80
CA SER A 389 -3.21 20.74 22.05
C SER A 389 -3.98 19.42 21.85
N PRO A 390 -5.15 19.27 22.50
CA PRO A 390 -6.00 18.12 22.30
C PRO A 390 -6.46 18.07 20.84
N LEU A 391 -6.06 17.00 20.16
CA LEU A 391 -6.41 16.73 18.78
C LEU A 391 -7.66 15.85 18.70
N GLN A 392 -8.61 16.24 17.86
CA GLN A 392 -9.82 15.45 17.59
C GLN A 392 -9.77 14.90 16.17
N SER A 393 -9.81 13.57 16.03
CA SER A 393 -9.89 12.92 14.72
C SER A 393 -11.27 13.12 14.11
N LEU A 394 -11.26 13.65 12.89
CA LEU A 394 -12.42 13.81 12.04
C LEU A 394 -12.38 12.77 10.90
N PRO A 395 -13.49 12.57 10.18
CA PRO A 395 -13.50 11.70 9.01
C PRO A 395 -12.53 12.15 7.91
N GLY A 396 -12.09 11.21 7.07
CA GLY A 396 -11.24 11.51 5.90
C GLY A 396 -9.82 11.97 6.24
N SER A 397 -9.25 11.46 7.34
CA SER A 397 -7.91 11.82 7.84
C SER A 397 -7.74 13.32 8.13
N LEU A 398 -8.83 13.96 8.52
CA LEU A 398 -8.85 15.32 9.04
C LEU A 398 -8.68 15.28 10.56
N VAL A 399 -8.03 16.31 11.11
CA VAL A 399 -7.82 16.47 12.54
C VAL A 399 -8.08 17.92 12.91
N LEU A 400 -8.96 18.14 13.90
CA LEU A 400 -9.22 19.44 14.48
C LEU A 400 -8.29 19.67 15.67
N ASP A 401 -7.53 20.76 15.62
CA ASP A 401 -6.88 21.33 16.80
C ASP A 401 -7.92 22.15 17.58
N CYS A 402 -8.36 21.60 18.71
CA CYS A 402 -9.44 22.18 19.50
C CYS A 402 -9.08 23.52 20.15
N TYR A 403 -7.79 23.88 20.25
CA TYR A 403 -7.37 25.17 20.81
C TYR A 403 -7.19 26.23 19.74
N SER A 404 -6.60 25.88 18.59
CA SER A 404 -6.38 26.86 17.53
C SER A 404 -7.57 27.02 16.58
N GLY A 405 -8.53 26.08 16.61
CA GLY A 405 -9.63 26.05 15.64
C GLY A 405 -9.17 25.70 14.21
N LYS A 406 -7.97 25.14 14.06
CA LYS A 406 -7.40 24.75 12.76
C LYS A 406 -7.75 23.30 12.46
N VAL A 407 -8.14 23.05 11.21
CA VAL A 407 -8.35 21.69 10.71
C VAL A 407 -7.19 21.35 9.79
N TYR A 408 -6.50 20.25 10.10
CA TYR A 408 -5.41 19.72 9.29
C TYR A 408 -5.84 18.46 8.57
N ARG A 409 -5.39 18.29 7.34
CA ARG A 409 -5.33 16.99 6.69
C ARG A 409 -4.01 16.34 7.07
N VAL A 410 -4.10 15.14 7.63
CA VAL A 410 -2.96 14.38 8.12
C VAL A 410 -2.72 13.18 7.21
N THR A 411 -1.53 13.08 6.65
CA THR A 411 -1.09 11.94 5.84
C THR A 411 0.27 11.46 6.33
N LEU A 412 0.70 10.29 5.87
CA LEU A 412 2.08 9.85 6.08
C LEU A 412 3.03 10.78 5.30
N ASP A 413 4.13 11.20 5.93
CA ASP A 413 5.18 11.99 5.26
C ASP A 413 6.18 11.04 4.61
N GLN A 414 5.98 10.77 3.33
CA GLN A 414 6.82 9.86 2.55
C GLN A 414 8.29 10.31 2.51
N SER A 415 8.56 11.62 2.43
CA SER A 415 9.92 12.16 2.39
C SER A 415 10.65 11.94 3.72
N TYR A 416 9.94 12.15 4.83
CA TYR A 416 10.49 11.87 6.14
C TYR A 416 10.67 10.37 6.39
N LEU A 417 9.67 9.54 6.08
CA LEU A 417 9.74 8.10 6.29
C LEU A 417 10.88 7.48 5.49
N LEU A 418 11.12 7.96 4.27
CA LEU A 418 12.28 7.55 3.48
C LEU A 418 13.60 7.95 4.16
N ARG A 419 13.74 9.19 4.62
CA ARG A 419 14.95 9.59 5.39
C ARG A 419 15.11 8.78 6.68
N PHE A 420 14.02 8.42 7.34
CA PHE A 420 14.04 7.57 8.51
C PHE A 420 14.52 6.16 8.15
N LEU A 421 14.00 5.57 7.06
CA LEU A 421 14.42 4.27 6.54
C LEU A 421 15.94 4.22 6.26
N TRP A 422 16.49 5.28 5.68
CA TRP A 422 17.94 5.42 5.44
C TRP A 422 18.78 5.46 6.72
N ASN A 423 18.24 6.00 7.82
CA ASN A 423 18.98 6.16 9.08
C ASN A 423 18.61 5.11 10.14
N ALA A 424 17.64 4.24 9.87
CA ALA A 424 17.16 3.24 10.81
C ALA A 424 18.26 2.21 11.13
N HIS A 425 18.45 1.95 12.41
CA HIS A 425 19.46 1.03 12.92
C HIS A 425 18.92 -0.37 13.16
N LEU A 426 17.62 -0.48 13.45
CA LEU A 426 16.97 -1.75 13.76
C LEU A 426 16.21 -2.31 12.56
N ASP A 427 16.25 -3.63 12.39
CA ASP A 427 15.52 -4.32 11.32
C ASP A 427 14.01 -4.12 11.43
N CYS A 428 13.45 -4.09 12.65
CA CYS A 428 12.03 -3.82 12.87
C CYS A 428 11.62 -2.40 12.47
N GLU A 429 12.49 -1.41 12.66
CA GLU A 429 12.24 -0.02 12.24
C GLU A 429 12.26 0.09 10.71
N ARG A 430 13.22 -0.58 10.06
CA ARG A 430 13.31 -0.64 8.58
C ARG A 430 12.07 -1.31 7.99
N MET A 431 11.66 -2.44 8.57
CA MET A 431 10.46 -3.17 8.17
C MET A 431 9.21 -2.29 8.27
N ALA A 432 9.00 -1.67 9.42
CA ALA A 432 7.82 -0.84 9.66
C ALA A 432 7.82 0.40 8.76
N ALA A 433 8.95 1.09 8.63
CA ALA A 433 9.07 2.28 7.78
C ALA A 433 8.85 1.94 6.29
N LEU A 434 9.39 0.82 5.81
CA LEU A 434 9.15 0.33 4.45
C LEU A 434 7.65 0.13 4.21
N HIS A 435 6.95 -0.57 5.10
CA HIS A 435 5.50 -0.81 4.95
C HIS A 435 4.65 0.44 5.08
N CYS A 436 5.02 1.40 5.92
CA CYS A 436 4.37 2.71 5.94
C CYS A 436 4.50 3.40 4.58
N ILE A 437 5.69 3.42 3.98
CA ILE A 437 5.91 4.05 2.67
C ILE A 437 5.15 3.30 1.57
N LEU A 438 5.27 1.96 1.50
CA LEU A 438 4.61 1.16 0.46
C LEU A 438 3.08 1.25 0.49
N SER A 439 2.47 1.49 1.65
CA SER A 439 1.03 1.73 1.75
C SER A 439 0.56 3.01 1.04
N CYS A 440 1.47 3.94 0.79
CA CYS A 440 1.26 5.16 0.00
C CYS A 440 1.48 4.95 -1.50
N SER A 441 1.50 3.72 -2.01
CA SER A 441 1.78 3.44 -3.43
C SER A 441 0.84 4.14 -4.42
N GLN A 442 -0.37 4.49 -3.98
CA GLN A 442 -1.37 5.20 -4.76
C GLN A 442 -1.26 6.72 -4.67
N ASP A 443 -0.46 7.24 -3.74
CA ASP A 443 -0.32 8.67 -3.53
C ASP A 443 0.50 9.31 -4.67
N PRO A 444 0.14 10.52 -5.11
CA PRO A 444 0.92 11.24 -6.11
C PRO A 444 2.33 11.55 -5.59
N GLY A 445 3.35 11.19 -6.38
CA GLY A 445 4.76 11.39 -6.01
C GLY A 445 5.37 10.26 -5.17
N PHE A 446 4.73 9.09 -5.13
CA PHE A 446 5.27 7.89 -4.47
C PHE A 446 6.74 7.62 -4.90
N PRO A 447 7.70 7.61 -3.95
CA PRO A 447 9.13 7.60 -4.28
C PRO A 447 9.68 6.18 -4.54
N GLU A 448 9.05 5.41 -5.43
CA GLU A 448 9.43 4.02 -5.70
C GLU A 448 10.91 3.89 -6.10
N GLU A 449 11.39 4.77 -6.98
CA GLU A 449 12.79 4.80 -7.42
C GLU A 449 13.77 5.00 -6.26
N GLN A 450 13.41 5.81 -5.26
CA GLN A 450 14.28 6.06 -4.11
C GLN A 450 14.28 4.87 -3.13
N ILE A 451 13.17 4.13 -3.04
CA ILE A 451 13.10 2.88 -2.28
C ILE A 451 13.98 1.82 -2.97
N ILE A 452 13.88 1.70 -4.29
CA ILE A 452 14.69 0.79 -5.10
C ILE A 452 16.17 1.13 -4.96
N GLN A 453 16.52 2.42 -5.01
CA GLN A 453 17.88 2.88 -4.74
C GLN A 453 18.33 2.47 -3.34
N TRP A 454 17.53 2.74 -2.31
CA TRP A 454 17.87 2.36 -0.95
C TRP A 454 18.11 0.85 -0.80
N ILE A 455 17.25 0.01 -1.38
CA ILE A 455 17.40 -1.45 -1.37
C ILE A 455 18.69 -1.86 -2.06
N SER A 456 18.99 -1.29 -3.22
CA SER A 456 20.22 -1.60 -3.97
C SER A 456 21.49 -1.30 -3.17
N GLU A 457 21.44 -0.33 -2.25
CA GLU A 457 22.57 0.06 -1.39
C GLU A 457 22.62 -0.69 -0.06
N HIS A 458 21.51 -1.31 0.36
CA HIS A 458 21.33 -1.91 1.68
C HIS A 458 20.91 -3.39 1.61
N VAL A 459 21.22 -4.09 0.51
CA VAL A 459 20.83 -5.50 0.27
C VAL A 459 21.19 -6.43 1.42
N SER A 460 22.31 -6.17 2.09
CA SER A 460 22.82 -6.97 3.21
C SER A 460 22.70 -6.27 4.57
N ALA A 461 21.96 -5.16 4.66
CA ALA A 461 21.81 -4.39 5.89
C ALA A 461 20.86 -5.04 6.90
N CYS A 462 19.88 -5.81 6.42
CA CYS A 462 18.92 -6.54 7.27
C CYS A 462 19.44 -7.94 7.57
N HIS A 463 19.38 -8.36 8.83
CA HIS A 463 19.84 -9.69 9.28
C HIS A 463 18.67 -10.62 9.64
N SER A 464 17.52 -10.04 9.96
CA SER A 464 16.35 -10.75 10.47
C SER A 464 15.40 -11.21 9.36
N PHE A 465 15.51 -10.62 8.17
CA PHE A 465 14.72 -10.96 6.99
C PHE A 465 15.45 -10.62 5.68
N ASP A 466 14.98 -11.21 4.58
CA ASP A 466 15.48 -10.88 3.25
C ASP A 466 14.74 -9.63 2.71
N LEU A 467 15.49 -8.54 2.57
CA LEU A 467 14.95 -7.25 2.16
C LEU A 467 14.37 -7.27 0.73
N ILE A 468 14.99 -8.02 -0.19
CA ILE A 468 14.55 -8.09 -1.58
C ILE A 468 13.22 -8.84 -1.65
N GLN A 469 13.13 -9.99 -0.97
CA GLN A 469 11.90 -10.77 -0.91
C GLN A 469 10.73 -9.95 -0.35
N GLU A 470 10.99 -9.24 0.76
CA GLU A 470 9.98 -8.41 1.40
C GLU A 470 9.47 -7.31 0.47
N PHE A 471 10.39 -6.58 -0.15
CA PHE A 471 10.05 -5.50 -1.06
C PHE A 471 9.25 -5.99 -2.26
N LEU A 472 9.69 -7.07 -2.92
CA LEU A 472 9.02 -7.61 -4.09
C LEU A 472 7.58 -8.03 -3.75
N ILE A 473 7.38 -8.77 -2.65
CA ILE A 473 6.05 -9.20 -2.24
C ILE A 473 5.18 -8.00 -1.87
N ALA A 474 5.67 -7.13 -0.99
CA ALA A 474 4.88 -6.03 -0.44
C ALA A 474 4.52 -4.99 -1.52
N SER A 475 5.48 -4.61 -2.37
CA SER A 475 5.22 -3.65 -3.45
C SER A 475 4.27 -4.23 -4.52
N SER A 476 4.46 -5.49 -4.93
CA SER A 476 3.51 -6.15 -5.84
C SER A 476 2.10 -6.27 -5.23
N TYR A 477 2.01 -6.57 -3.93
CA TYR A 477 0.73 -6.60 -3.20
C TYR A 477 0.04 -5.23 -3.24
N TRP A 478 0.73 -4.17 -2.80
CA TRP A 478 0.16 -2.82 -2.74
C TRP A 478 -0.20 -2.26 -4.13
N SER A 479 0.45 -2.72 -5.20
CA SER A 479 0.13 -2.31 -6.57
C SER A 479 -1.22 -2.83 -7.07
N VAL A 480 -1.66 -3.99 -6.60
CA VAL A 480 -2.93 -4.62 -7.04
C VAL A 480 -4.03 -4.45 -5.98
N TYR A 481 -3.65 -4.16 -4.73
CA TYR A 481 -4.60 -4.01 -3.63
C TYR A 481 -5.67 -2.94 -3.88
N ALA A 482 -5.31 -1.87 -4.61
CA ALA A 482 -6.24 -0.81 -5.03
C ALA A 482 -7.45 -1.34 -5.81
N GLU A 483 -7.28 -2.43 -6.56
CA GLU A 483 -8.26 -2.87 -7.53
C GLU A 483 -9.43 -3.63 -6.90
N LEU A 484 -9.25 -4.23 -5.72
CA LEU A 484 -10.25 -5.07 -5.07
C LEU A 484 -10.13 -5.12 -3.53
N ASP A 485 -11.25 -4.83 -2.87
CA ASP A 485 -11.36 -4.72 -1.42
C ASP A 485 -11.07 -6.04 -0.67
N ASP A 486 -11.25 -7.21 -1.30
CA ASP A 486 -11.08 -8.56 -0.71
C ASP A 486 -9.64 -9.13 -0.75
N MET A 487 -8.68 -8.39 -1.31
CA MET A 487 -7.36 -8.94 -1.63
C MET A 487 -6.45 -9.22 -0.42
N GLY A 488 -6.67 -8.52 0.69
CA GLY A 488 -5.78 -8.59 1.87
C GLY A 488 -5.67 -9.99 2.48
N MET A 489 -6.65 -10.86 2.23
CA MET A 489 -6.68 -12.23 2.75
C MET A 489 -6.16 -13.27 1.75
N LEU A 490 -6.01 -12.92 0.46
CA LEU A 490 -5.74 -13.88 -0.62
C LEU A 490 -4.31 -13.84 -1.13
N LEU A 491 -3.72 -12.64 -1.20
CA LEU A 491 -2.32 -12.47 -1.58
C LEU A 491 -1.42 -12.45 -0.35
N GLN A 492 -0.18 -12.86 -0.55
CA GLN A 492 0.87 -12.63 0.42
C GLN A 492 1.29 -11.16 0.35
N TYR A 493 1.37 -10.50 1.50
CA TYR A 493 1.73 -9.08 1.64
C TYR A 493 3.04 -8.87 2.41
N SER A 494 3.63 -9.95 2.93
CA SER A 494 4.96 -9.97 3.53
C SER A 494 5.64 -11.32 3.29
N SER A 495 6.95 -11.31 3.10
CA SER A 495 7.79 -12.51 3.11
C SER A 495 7.88 -13.15 4.50
N VAL A 496 7.65 -12.37 5.58
CA VAL A 496 7.75 -12.82 6.97
C VAL A 496 6.39 -12.77 7.68
N LEU A 497 5.64 -13.86 7.58
CA LEU A 497 4.30 -13.96 8.17
C LEU A 497 4.29 -14.28 9.69
N THR A 498 5.43 -14.63 10.26
CA THR A 498 5.55 -15.01 11.69
C THR A 498 6.67 -14.25 12.36
N TRP A 499 6.55 -12.93 12.38
CA TRP A 499 7.50 -12.07 13.06
C TRP A 499 7.12 -11.91 14.54
N ASN A 500 7.84 -12.60 15.41
CA ASN A 500 7.57 -12.63 16.86
C ASN A 500 8.56 -11.79 17.70
N THR A 501 9.47 -11.02 17.09
CA THR A 501 10.40 -10.21 17.88
C THR A 501 9.71 -8.98 18.47
N GLU A 502 10.09 -8.65 19.69
CA GLU A 502 9.53 -7.50 20.43
C GLU A 502 9.97 -6.18 19.77
N ILE A 503 9.07 -5.20 19.73
CA ILE A 503 9.40 -3.84 19.31
C ILE A 503 10.00 -3.11 20.52
N PRO A 504 11.23 -2.56 20.42
CA PRO A 504 11.84 -1.85 21.53
C PRO A 504 10.99 -0.68 22.02
N GLY A 505 10.83 -0.57 23.34
CA GLY A 505 10.07 0.52 23.99
C GLY A 505 8.57 0.27 24.15
N ILE A 506 8.03 -0.82 23.59
CA ILE A 506 6.61 -1.15 23.70
C ILE A 506 6.38 -2.64 23.93
N LYS A 507 5.51 -2.95 24.90
CA LYS A 507 5.02 -4.30 25.16
C LYS A 507 3.58 -4.40 24.68
N PHE A 508 3.15 -5.58 24.26
CA PHE A 508 1.75 -5.81 23.96
C PHE A 508 1.28 -7.21 24.29
N THR A 509 -0.02 -7.34 24.56
CA THR A 509 -0.72 -8.61 24.67
C THR A 509 -1.86 -8.64 23.64
N THR A 510 -2.21 -9.84 23.17
CA THR A 510 -3.34 -10.04 22.25
C THR A 510 -4.38 -10.90 22.94
N GLU A 511 -5.64 -10.47 22.88
CA GLU A 511 -6.77 -11.15 23.51
C GLU A 511 -7.91 -11.31 22.49
N GLU A 512 -8.43 -12.53 22.37
CA GLU A 512 -9.57 -12.82 21.50
C GLU A 512 -10.86 -12.15 22.03
N LEU A 513 -11.73 -11.77 21.09
CA LEU A 513 -12.98 -11.07 21.37
C LEU A 513 -14.17 -11.76 20.70
N PRO A 514 -15.38 -11.65 21.28
CA PRO A 514 -16.58 -12.01 20.56
C PRO A 514 -16.76 -11.10 19.34
N LEU A 515 -17.19 -11.70 18.23
CA LEU A 515 -17.44 -10.95 16.99
C LEU A 515 -18.71 -10.09 17.11
N PRO A 516 -18.77 -8.92 16.44
CA PRO A 516 -19.98 -8.12 16.34
C PRO A 516 -21.18 -8.92 15.83
N LEU A 517 -22.32 -8.81 16.53
CA LEU A 517 -23.57 -9.44 16.11
C LEU A 517 -24.29 -8.54 15.12
N MET A 518 -24.20 -8.87 13.83
CA MET A 518 -24.92 -8.18 12.78
C MET A 518 -26.44 -8.39 12.92
N LYS A 519 -27.21 -7.30 12.86
CA LYS A 519 -28.67 -7.28 13.06
C LYS A 519 -29.47 -7.12 11.77
N VAL A 520 -28.79 -6.79 10.67
CA VAL A 520 -29.41 -6.54 9.37
C VAL A 520 -29.00 -7.64 8.39
N TYR A 521 -29.98 -8.15 7.65
CA TYR A 521 -29.77 -9.08 6.54
C TYR A 521 -29.63 -8.34 5.20
N GLY A 522 -28.96 -8.94 4.22
CA GLY A 522 -28.82 -8.35 2.88
C GLY A 522 -27.94 -7.09 2.86
N LEU A 523 -26.83 -7.12 3.59
CA LEU A 523 -25.89 -6.00 3.73
C LEU A 523 -25.30 -5.59 2.36
N LYS A 524 -24.99 -4.30 2.21
CA LYS A 524 -24.38 -3.70 1.02
C LYS A 524 -23.24 -2.76 1.40
N GLY A 525 -22.34 -2.49 0.44
CA GLY A 525 -21.20 -1.58 0.61
C GLY A 525 -20.29 -2.00 1.77
N TYR A 526 -19.85 -1.03 2.57
CA TYR A 526 -19.00 -1.23 3.75
C TYR A 526 -19.49 -2.36 4.67
N TRP A 527 -20.80 -2.46 4.93
CA TRP A 527 -21.33 -3.46 5.85
C TRP A 527 -21.24 -4.88 5.31
N ALA A 528 -21.41 -5.07 3.99
CA ALA A 528 -21.20 -6.37 3.37
C ALA A 528 -19.74 -6.79 3.51
N LYS A 529 -18.82 -5.84 3.36
CA LYS A 529 -17.38 -6.05 3.46
C LYS A 529 -16.94 -6.39 4.89
N LEU A 530 -17.41 -5.62 5.88
CA LEU A 530 -17.20 -5.96 7.29
C LEU A 530 -17.75 -7.35 7.61
N ASN A 531 -18.97 -7.67 7.16
CA ASN A 531 -19.56 -8.98 7.41
C ASN A 531 -18.75 -10.10 6.74
N SER A 532 -18.23 -9.90 5.53
CA SER A 532 -17.31 -10.83 4.87
C SER A 532 -16.06 -11.09 5.71
N ASN A 533 -15.43 -10.03 6.25
CA ASN A 533 -14.29 -10.15 7.16
C ASN A 533 -14.66 -10.94 8.43
N LEU A 534 -15.87 -10.74 8.99
CA LEU A 534 -16.35 -11.46 10.17
C LEU A 534 -16.64 -12.94 9.90
N GLU A 535 -17.31 -13.26 8.78
CA GLU A 535 -17.58 -14.65 8.39
C GLU A 535 -16.29 -15.40 8.06
N TYR A 536 -15.29 -14.71 7.49
CA TYR A 536 -13.96 -15.28 7.26
C TYR A 536 -13.34 -15.80 8.57
N ILE A 537 -13.37 -15.00 9.64
CA ILE A 537 -12.82 -15.41 10.96
C ILE A 537 -13.57 -16.61 11.53
N LYS A 538 -14.91 -16.68 11.34
CA LYS A 538 -15.73 -17.78 11.86
C LYS A 538 -15.40 -19.12 11.20
N TYR A 539 -15.14 -19.13 9.90
CA TYR A 539 -15.09 -20.36 9.10
C TYR A 539 -13.70 -20.79 8.64
N THR A 540 -12.70 -19.92 8.65
CA THR A 540 -11.40 -20.24 8.05
C THR A 540 -10.33 -20.61 9.07
N LYS A 541 -9.44 -21.51 8.64
CA LYS A 541 -8.09 -21.66 9.20
C LYS A 541 -7.22 -20.53 8.64
N PRO A 542 -6.28 -19.94 9.40
CA PRO A 542 -5.58 -18.68 9.08
C PRO A 542 -4.60 -18.71 7.87
N HIS A 543 -4.75 -19.61 6.89
CA HIS A 543 -3.76 -19.82 5.81
C HIS A 543 -4.38 -19.89 4.41
N LEU A 544 -5.11 -18.85 3.99
CA LEU A 544 -5.64 -18.72 2.62
C LEU A 544 -4.72 -17.91 1.70
N HIS A 545 -3.56 -17.48 2.18
CA HIS A 545 -2.58 -16.78 1.34
C HIS A 545 -2.08 -17.69 0.21
N TYR A 546 -2.05 -17.14 -1.00
CA TYR A 546 -1.42 -17.77 -2.14
C TYR A 546 0.04 -18.11 -1.82
N HIS A 547 0.45 -19.33 -2.13
CA HIS A 547 1.81 -19.78 -1.93
C HIS A 547 2.30 -20.58 -3.15
N ASN A 548 3.54 -20.34 -3.55
CA ASN A 548 4.15 -20.94 -4.73
C ASN A 548 4.59 -22.40 -4.55
N SER A 549 4.11 -23.13 -3.54
CA SER A 549 4.49 -24.54 -3.33
C SER A 549 4.05 -25.43 -4.50
N VAL A 550 2.84 -25.20 -5.03
CA VAL A 550 2.33 -25.92 -6.22
C VAL A 550 3.12 -25.52 -7.46
N VAL A 551 3.37 -24.22 -7.66
CA VAL A 551 4.18 -23.70 -8.76
C VAL A 551 5.56 -24.34 -8.76
N ARG A 552 6.25 -24.36 -7.61
CA ARG A 552 7.58 -24.98 -7.44
C ARG A 552 7.58 -26.45 -7.83
N ARG A 553 6.60 -27.21 -7.33
CA ARG A 553 6.49 -28.65 -7.63
C ARG A 553 6.27 -28.88 -9.12
N GLU A 554 5.31 -28.18 -9.73
CA GLU A 554 5.01 -28.36 -11.16
C GLU A 554 6.16 -27.87 -12.05
N TRP A 555 6.85 -26.79 -11.67
CA TRP A 555 8.00 -26.28 -12.41
C TRP A 555 9.16 -27.29 -12.42
N HIS A 556 9.52 -27.87 -11.27
CA HIS A 556 10.51 -28.94 -11.21
C HIS A 556 10.11 -30.17 -12.03
N ASN A 557 8.81 -30.54 -11.99
CA ASN A 557 8.30 -31.66 -12.80
C ASN A 557 8.50 -31.39 -14.29
N LEU A 558 8.11 -30.21 -14.79
CA LEU A 558 8.26 -29.86 -16.22
C LEU A 558 9.72 -29.82 -16.68
N ILE A 559 10.64 -29.31 -15.84
CA ILE A 559 12.08 -29.31 -16.15
C ILE A 559 12.63 -30.74 -16.18
N SER A 560 12.21 -31.60 -15.25
CA SER A 560 12.65 -33.00 -15.21
C SER A 560 12.11 -33.81 -16.40
N GLU A 561 10.88 -33.53 -16.83
CA GLU A 561 10.24 -34.12 -18.00
C GLU A 561 10.99 -33.75 -19.29
N GLU A 562 11.38 -32.48 -19.43
CA GLU A 562 12.19 -32.01 -20.56
C GLU A 562 13.53 -32.75 -20.64
N ARG A 563 14.20 -33.00 -19.49
CA ARG A 563 15.47 -33.74 -19.45
C ARG A 563 15.31 -35.22 -19.77
N THR A 564 14.19 -35.84 -19.38
CA THR A 564 13.93 -37.28 -19.58
C THR A 564 13.26 -37.59 -20.91
N GLY A 565 12.81 -36.57 -21.66
CA GLY A 565 12.06 -36.74 -22.91
C GLY A 565 10.63 -37.25 -22.72
N LYS A 566 10.15 -37.35 -21.47
CA LYS A 566 8.76 -37.72 -21.16
C LYS A 566 7.88 -36.49 -21.42
N ARG A 567 6.92 -36.58 -22.33
CA ARG A 567 6.12 -35.41 -22.76
C ARG A 567 4.69 -35.48 -22.18
N ARG A 568 4.33 -34.53 -21.31
CA ARG A 568 2.92 -34.16 -21.05
C ARG A 568 2.23 -33.69 -22.34
N SER A 569 0.91 -33.47 -22.25
CA SER A 569 0.12 -32.87 -23.35
C SER A 569 0.78 -31.59 -23.86
N THR A 570 1.14 -31.57 -25.15
CA THR A 570 1.69 -30.41 -25.84
C THR A 570 0.81 -29.17 -25.67
N MET A 571 -0.51 -29.37 -25.54
CA MET A 571 -1.48 -28.29 -25.34
C MET A 571 -1.33 -27.61 -23.96
N TYR A 572 -1.07 -28.39 -22.91
CA TYR A 572 -0.90 -27.85 -21.55
C TYR A 572 0.33 -26.94 -21.49
N VAL A 573 1.48 -27.44 -21.98
CA VAL A 573 2.72 -26.65 -22.01
C VAL A 573 2.57 -25.40 -22.89
N ARG A 574 1.86 -25.51 -24.02
CA ARG A 574 1.55 -24.36 -24.87
C ARG A 574 0.74 -23.30 -24.14
N ASN A 575 -0.32 -23.66 -23.43
CA ASN A 575 -1.14 -22.72 -22.66
C ASN A 575 -0.32 -22.00 -21.55
N ILE A 576 0.56 -22.73 -20.87
CA ILE A 576 1.48 -22.14 -19.88
C ILE A 576 2.40 -21.10 -20.55
N LEU A 577 3.00 -21.42 -21.69
CA LEU A 577 3.85 -20.48 -22.42
C LEU A 577 3.05 -19.29 -22.98
N GLU A 578 1.79 -19.48 -23.39
CA GLU A 578 0.90 -18.39 -23.81
C GLU A 578 0.58 -17.42 -22.66
N ASN A 579 0.41 -17.91 -21.43
CA ASN A 579 0.29 -17.04 -20.25
C ASN A 579 1.56 -16.20 -20.03
N ALA A 580 2.74 -16.80 -20.19
CA ALA A 580 4.00 -16.08 -20.05
C ALA A 580 4.15 -14.96 -21.09
N MET A 581 3.73 -15.21 -22.35
CA MET A 581 3.71 -14.18 -23.39
C MET A 581 2.83 -12.99 -23.01
N LYS A 582 1.67 -13.22 -22.37
CA LYS A 582 0.79 -12.14 -21.90
C LYS A 582 1.45 -11.28 -20.82
N VAL A 583 2.20 -11.90 -19.89
CA VAL A 583 2.95 -11.18 -18.85
C VAL A 583 4.04 -10.31 -19.47
N ILE A 584 4.81 -10.86 -20.42
CA ILE A 584 5.87 -10.10 -21.10
C ILE A 584 5.28 -8.91 -21.86
N ALA A 585 4.20 -9.13 -22.62
CA ALA A 585 3.51 -8.04 -23.32
C ALA A 585 2.97 -6.97 -22.36
N SER A 586 2.44 -7.37 -21.20
CA SER A 586 1.96 -6.46 -20.14
C SER A 586 3.10 -5.66 -19.48
N MET A 587 4.29 -6.23 -19.37
CA MET A 587 5.47 -5.54 -18.87
C MET A 587 6.00 -4.52 -19.89
N GLU A 588 6.00 -4.87 -21.18
CA GLU A 588 6.41 -3.97 -22.26
C GLU A 588 5.51 -2.74 -22.35
N THR A 589 4.20 -2.88 -22.17
CA THR A 589 3.26 -1.74 -22.20
C THR A 589 3.41 -0.78 -21.02
N ARG A 590 3.87 -1.24 -19.86
CA ARG A 590 4.13 -0.41 -18.67
C ARG A 590 5.45 0.36 -18.74
N THR A 591 6.32 0.03 -19.68
CA THR A 591 7.65 0.62 -19.78
C THR A 591 7.59 1.95 -20.55
N LEU A 592 7.76 3.08 -19.84
CA LEU A 592 7.71 4.42 -20.45
C LEU A 592 9.04 4.89 -21.05
N GLU A 593 10.17 4.43 -20.49
CA GLU A 593 11.52 4.81 -20.94
C GLU A 593 12.23 3.66 -21.68
N PRO A 594 13.06 3.95 -22.69
CA PRO A 594 13.96 2.96 -23.27
C PRO A 594 14.95 2.47 -22.19
N ARG A 595 14.77 1.22 -21.75
CA ARG A 595 15.60 0.57 -20.73
C ARG A 595 17.06 0.49 -21.20
N LEU A 596 18.00 0.85 -20.31
CA LEU A 596 19.44 0.86 -20.61
C LEU A 596 20.03 -0.53 -20.82
N ILE A 597 19.56 -1.49 -20.03
CA ILE A 597 19.91 -2.89 -20.21
C ILE A 597 18.99 -3.39 -21.33
N PRO A 598 19.50 -3.95 -22.44
CA PRO A 598 18.61 -4.59 -23.39
C PRO A 598 17.86 -5.68 -22.64
N PHE A 599 16.53 -5.71 -22.71
CA PHE A 599 15.86 -7.00 -22.65
C PHE A 599 16.59 -7.83 -23.71
N LEU A 600 17.49 -8.71 -23.31
CA LEU A 600 17.94 -9.73 -24.22
C LEU A 600 16.61 -10.38 -24.60
N GLN A 601 16.22 -10.29 -25.88
CA GLN A 601 14.99 -10.88 -26.45
C GLN A 601 15.05 -12.41 -26.39
N GLU A 602 15.67 -12.92 -25.34
CA GLU A 602 16.05 -14.27 -25.08
C GLU A 602 14.83 -15.02 -24.60
N GLU A 603 14.65 -16.17 -25.22
CA GLU A 603 13.65 -17.13 -24.81
C GLU A 603 14.21 -17.99 -23.68
N ASP A 604 14.24 -17.47 -22.45
CA ASP A 604 14.44 -18.33 -21.29
C ASP A 604 13.17 -19.16 -21.05
N ARG A 605 13.17 -20.36 -21.64
CA ARG A 605 12.04 -21.27 -21.56
C ARG A 605 11.72 -21.67 -20.12
N HIS A 606 12.71 -21.83 -19.24
CA HIS A 606 12.49 -22.24 -17.85
C HIS A 606 11.81 -21.12 -17.06
N GLN A 607 12.21 -19.87 -17.27
CA GLN A 607 11.55 -18.72 -16.65
C GLN A 607 10.15 -18.49 -17.23
N ARG A 608 9.95 -18.67 -18.55
CA ARG A 608 8.60 -18.60 -19.16
C ARG A 608 7.66 -19.66 -18.60
N LEU A 609 8.13 -20.88 -18.37
CA LEU A 609 7.33 -21.91 -17.70
C LEU A 609 6.93 -21.47 -16.29
N LEU A 610 7.87 -20.89 -15.53
CA LEU A 610 7.61 -20.40 -14.18
C LEU A 610 6.57 -19.27 -14.16
N MET A 611 6.74 -18.26 -15.03
CA MET A 611 5.76 -17.16 -15.21
C MET A 611 4.37 -17.70 -15.54
N GLY A 612 4.29 -18.60 -16.53
CA GLY A 612 3.01 -19.15 -16.98
C GLY A 612 2.30 -20.01 -15.94
N LEU A 613 3.07 -20.78 -15.15
CA LEU A 613 2.56 -21.56 -14.02
C LEU A 613 2.04 -20.64 -12.92
N MET A 614 2.80 -19.59 -12.57
CA MET A 614 2.39 -18.61 -11.57
C MET A 614 1.09 -17.91 -11.98
N VAL A 615 0.94 -17.50 -13.26
CA VAL A 615 -0.32 -16.96 -13.79
C VAL A 615 -1.47 -17.97 -13.60
N SER A 616 -1.26 -19.23 -13.99
CA SER A 616 -2.31 -20.24 -13.91
C SER A 616 -2.75 -20.50 -12.47
N GLU A 617 -1.80 -20.75 -11.57
CA GLU A 617 -2.09 -21.09 -10.17
C GLU A 617 -2.68 -19.89 -9.40
N LEU A 618 -2.17 -18.67 -9.65
CA LEU A 618 -2.69 -17.48 -9.00
C LEU A 618 -4.10 -17.16 -9.49
N ARG A 619 -4.35 -17.25 -10.80
CA ARG A 619 -5.70 -17.09 -11.37
C ARG A 619 -6.67 -18.10 -10.78
N ASP A 620 -6.29 -19.36 -10.70
CA ASP A 620 -7.14 -20.42 -10.17
C ASP A 620 -7.37 -20.25 -8.65
N HIS A 621 -6.38 -19.73 -7.92
CA HIS A 621 -6.56 -19.32 -6.52
C HIS A 621 -7.57 -18.18 -6.36
N LEU A 622 -7.42 -17.10 -7.13
CA LEU A 622 -8.33 -15.95 -7.04
C LEU A 622 -9.75 -16.30 -7.50
N LEU A 623 -9.92 -17.05 -8.60
CA LEU A 623 -11.24 -17.48 -9.09
C LEU A 623 -12.00 -18.35 -8.09
N ARG A 624 -11.29 -19.15 -7.28
CA ARG A 624 -11.92 -19.99 -6.25
C ARG A 624 -12.49 -19.18 -5.09
N HIS A 625 -11.83 -18.08 -4.74
CA HIS A 625 -12.15 -17.30 -3.53
C HIS A 625 -12.91 -16.00 -3.82
N LEU A 626 -12.73 -15.37 -4.98
CA LEU A 626 -13.42 -14.14 -5.39
C LEU A 626 -14.67 -14.47 -6.21
N GLN A 627 -15.64 -15.14 -5.60
CA GLN A 627 -16.92 -15.47 -6.22
C GLN A 627 -17.77 -14.19 -6.38
N GLY A 628 -17.92 -13.72 -7.63
CA GLY A 628 -18.73 -12.53 -7.97
C GLY A 628 -17.95 -11.44 -8.69
N VAL A 629 -16.61 -11.48 -8.64
CA VAL A 629 -15.76 -10.59 -9.43
C VAL A 629 -15.69 -11.08 -10.87
N GLU A 630 -15.75 -10.17 -11.82
CA GLU A 630 -15.64 -10.51 -13.24
C GLU A 630 -14.32 -11.23 -13.54
N LYS A 631 -14.39 -12.37 -14.24
CA LYS A 631 -13.21 -13.18 -14.58
C LYS A 631 -12.13 -12.37 -15.29
N LYS A 632 -12.52 -11.45 -16.18
CA LYS A 632 -11.59 -10.56 -16.90
C LYS A 632 -10.81 -9.65 -15.95
N LYS A 633 -11.47 -9.10 -14.92
CA LYS A 633 -10.82 -8.28 -13.90
C LYS A 633 -9.83 -9.12 -13.09
N ILE A 634 -10.18 -10.35 -12.76
CA ILE A 634 -9.26 -11.29 -12.10
C ILE A 634 -8.05 -11.59 -12.97
N GLU A 635 -8.25 -11.86 -14.26
CA GLU A 635 -7.15 -12.12 -15.20
C GLU A 635 -6.20 -10.91 -15.32
N GLN A 636 -6.74 -9.70 -15.40
CA GLN A 636 -5.94 -8.47 -15.48
C GLN A 636 -5.09 -8.27 -14.22
N MET A 637 -5.68 -8.41 -13.03
CA MET A 637 -4.94 -8.33 -11.76
C MET A 637 -3.77 -9.32 -11.67
N VAL A 638 -3.96 -10.56 -12.12
CA VAL A 638 -2.91 -11.59 -12.11
C VAL A 638 -1.74 -11.16 -13.00
N LEU A 639 -2.06 -10.64 -14.20
CA LEU A 639 -1.05 -10.10 -15.10
C LEU A 639 -0.34 -8.91 -14.47
N ASP A 640 -1.08 -8.00 -13.84
CA ASP A 640 -0.53 -6.81 -13.22
C ASP A 640 0.37 -7.12 -12.03
N TYR A 641 -0.01 -8.09 -11.19
CA TYR A 641 0.79 -8.56 -10.06
C TYR A 641 2.15 -9.11 -10.52
N ILE A 642 2.13 -10.02 -11.50
CA ILE A 642 3.35 -10.70 -11.97
C ILE A 642 4.20 -9.75 -12.82
N SER A 643 3.57 -8.90 -13.64
CA SER A 643 4.28 -7.87 -14.40
C SER A 643 4.97 -6.88 -13.47
N LYS A 644 4.28 -6.44 -12.40
CA LYS A 644 4.88 -5.55 -11.39
C LYS A 644 6.08 -6.21 -10.73
N LEU A 645 5.97 -7.48 -10.36
CA LEU A 645 7.08 -8.22 -9.73
C LEU A 645 8.32 -8.23 -10.62
N LEU A 646 8.15 -8.58 -11.90
CA LEU A 646 9.25 -8.62 -12.87
C LEU A 646 9.84 -7.24 -13.14
N ASP A 647 8.98 -6.21 -13.20
CA ASP A 647 9.38 -4.82 -13.37
C ASP A 647 10.21 -4.31 -12.18
N LEU A 648 9.82 -4.64 -10.94
CA LEU A 648 10.59 -4.30 -9.75
C LEU A 648 11.99 -4.93 -9.73
N ILE A 649 12.09 -6.21 -10.11
CA ILE A 649 13.38 -6.90 -10.26
C ILE A 649 14.24 -6.17 -11.29
N TRP A 650 13.64 -5.78 -12.40
CA TRP A 650 14.33 -5.05 -13.45
C TRP A 650 14.80 -3.67 -12.99
N CYS A 651 13.95 -2.90 -12.33
CA CYS A 651 14.28 -1.57 -11.84
C CYS A 651 15.39 -1.60 -10.78
N LEU A 652 15.47 -2.66 -9.95
CA LEU A 652 16.62 -2.88 -9.05
C LEU A 652 17.93 -3.01 -9.84
N LEU A 653 17.94 -3.80 -10.92
CA LEU A 653 19.11 -3.93 -11.78
C LEU A 653 19.45 -2.62 -12.47
N GLU A 654 18.47 -1.96 -13.08
CA GLU A 654 18.68 -0.73 -13.82
C GLU A 654 19.19 0.40 -12.92
N THR A 655 18.69 0.49 -11.69
CA THR A 655 19.16 1.47 -10.70
C THR A 655 20.64 1.25 -10.35
N SER A 656 21.03 0.00 -10.14
CA SER A 656 22.45 -0.34 -9.92
C SER A 656 23.31 -0.01 -11.15
N TRP A 657 22.81 -0.30 -12.34
CA TRP A 657 23.50 -0.07 -13.61
C TRP A 657 23.74 1.43 -13.86
N ARG A 658 22.72 2.26 -13.61
CA ARG A 658 22.78 3.73 -13.70
C ARG A 658 23.77 4.30 -12.68
N LYS A 659 23.70 3.87 -11.42
CA LYS A 659 24.62 4.31 -10.35
C LYS A 659 26.08 4.10 -10.72
N HIS A 660 26.36 2.96 -11.33
CA HIS A 660 27.70 2.56 -11.72
C HIS A 660 28.15 3.08 -13.09
N SER A 661 27.34 3.91 -13.77
CA SER A 661 27.62 4.47 -15.10
C SER A 661 28.03 3.41 -16.11
N MET A 662 27.45 2.21 -16.00
CA MET A 662 27.79 1.10 -16.87
C MET A 662 27.29 1.39 -18.29
N HIS A 663 28.20 1.47 -19.26
CA HIS A 663 27.80 1.55 -20.65
C HIS A 663 27.06 0.26 -21.02
N PRO A 664 25.97 0.30 -21.82
CA PRO A 664 25.30 -0.92 -22.31
C PRO A 664 26.24 -1.87 -23.09
N LEU A 665 27.43 -1.37 -23.48
CA LEU A 665 28.49 -2.10 -24.18
C LEU A 665 29.60 -2.61 -23.24
N VAL A 666 29.52 -2.39 -21.91
CA VAL A 666 30.51 -2.89 -20.91
C VAL A 666 30.66 -4.41 -20.93
N LEU A 667 29.74 -5.12 -21.58
CA LEU A 667 29.88 -6.55 -21.87
C LEU A 667 30.93 -6.86 -22.96
N HIS A 668 31.84 -5.93 -23.29
CA HIS A 668 33.12 -6.25 -23.93
C HIS A 668 34.01 -6.97 -22.90
N LEU A 669 33.94 -8.29 -22.93
CA LEU A 669 34.67 -9.22 -22.05
C LEU A 669 36.19 -9.05 -22.04
N ASN A 670 36.76 -8.27 -22.97
CA ASN A 670 38.19 -7.99 -23.07
C ASN A 670 38.68 -6.89 -22.09
N SER A 671 37.76 -6.17 -21.43
CA SER A 671 38.11 -5.16 -20.44
C SER A 671 38.43 -5.77 -19.07
N HIS A 672 39.21 -5.07 -18.23
CA HIS A 672 39.40 -5.48 -16.84
C HIS A 672 38.12 -5.28 -16.03
N CYS A 673 37.78 -6.25 -15.19
CA CYS A 673 36.69 -6.15 -14.21
C CYS A 673 36.84 -4.87 -13.38
N SER A 674 35.81 -4.02 -13.41
CA SER A 674 35.74 -2.87 -12.52
C SER A 674 35.09 -3.29 -11.20
N ALA A 675 35.38 -2.55 -10.12
CA ALA A 675 34.67 -2.74 -8.85
C ALA A 675 33.15 -2.64 -9.03
N ALA A 676 32.71 -1.85 -9.99
CA ALA A 676 31.30 -1.64 -10.29
C ALA A 676 30.63 -2.87 -10.94
N ASP A 677 31.36 -3.65 -11.76
CA ASP A 677 30.84 -4.89 -12.37
C ASP A 677 30.57 -5.93 -11.28
N PHE A 678 31.48 -5.98 -10.31
CA PHE A 678 31.41 -6.87 -9.16
C PHE A 678 30.21 -6.56 -8.25
N GLU A 679 29.92 -5.28 -8.02
CA GLU A 679 28.72 -4.86 -7.27
C GLU A 679 27.43 -5.27 -7.97
N VAL A 680 27.32 -5.05 -9.30
CA VAL A 680 26.13 -5.46 -10.07
C VAL A 680 26.00 -6.99 -10.08
N PHE A 681 27.10 -7.72 -10.27
CA PHE A 681 27.13 -9.18 -10.21
C PHE A 681 26.64 -9.70 -8.84
N HIS A 682 27.08 -9.07 -7.75
CA HIS A 682 26.65 -9.43 -6.40
C HIS A 682 25.18 -9.14 -6.16
N LEU A 683 24.69 -7.98 -6.57
CA LEU A 683 23.27 -7.65 -6.50
C LEU A 683 22.43 -8.68 -7.28
N MET A 684 22.82 -9.03 -8.51
CA MET A 684 22.14 -10.06 -9.30
C MET A 684 22.12 -11.41 -8.58
N THR A 685 23.24 -11.79 -7.96
CA THR A 685 23.33 -13.04 -7.20
C THR A 685 22.37 -13.03 -6.00
N ARG A 686 22.25 -11.90 -5.30
CA ARG A 686 21.30 -11.72 -4.18
C ARG A 686 19.84 -11.75 -4.65
N ILE A 687 19.53 -11.12 -5.79
CA ILE A 687 18.20 -11.17 -6.41
C ILE A 687 17.84 -12.60 -6.81
N LEU A 688 18.77 -13.34 -7.41
CA LEU A 688 18.57 -14.74 -7.80
C LEU A 688 18.26 -15.62 -6.59
N ASP A 689 19.01 -15.47 -5.50
CA ASP A 689 18.79 -16.18 -4.24
C ASP A 689 17.40 -15.85 -3.66
N ALA A 690 17.07 -14.57 -3.55
CA ALA A 690 15.77 -14.09 -3.07
C ALA A 690 14.61 -14.65 -3.92
N ALA A 691 14.70 -14.57 -5.25
CA ALA A 691 13.66 -15.03 -6.16
C ALA A 691 13.52 -16.56 -6.13
N SER A 692 14.62 -17.31 -6.16
CA SER A 692 14.60 -18.78 -6.15
C SER A 692 14.01 -19.35 -4.86
N SER A 693 14.34 -18.76 -3.71
CA SER A 693 13.82 -19.13 -2.39
C SER A 693 12.29 -18.99 -2.28
N LEU A 694 11.67 -18.09 -3.04
CA LEU A 694 10.21 -17.93 -3.13
C LEU A 694 9.58 -18.46 -4.42
N CYS A 695 10.38 -19.08 -5.30
CA CYS A 695 9.96 -19.55 -6.63
C CYS A 695 9.32 -18.44 -7.48
N LEU A 696 9.92 -17.25 -7.42
CA LEU A 696 9.53 -16.09 -8.22
C LEU A 696 10.24 -16.12 -9.59
N PRO A 697 9.55 -15.75 -10.68
CA PRO A 697 10.18 -15.67 -12.00
C PRO A 697 11.15 -14.48 -12.10
N LEU A 698 12.16 -14.62 -12.95
CA LEU A 698 13.12 -13.58 -13.30
C LEU A 698 12.83 -13.00 -14.69
N PRO A 699 13.12 -11.71 -14.95
CA PRO A 699 12.87 -11.10 -16.25
C PRO A 699 13.73 -11.72 -17.37
N PRO A 700 13.27 -11.67 -18.64
CA PRO A 700 14.04 -12.18 -19.78
C PRO A 700 15.44 -11.56 -19.86
N GLY A 701 16.44 -12.40 -20.13
CA GLY A 701 17.84 -11.99 -20.22
C GLY A 701 18.61 -11.94 -18.90
N PHE A 702 17.94 -12.09 -17.74
CA PHE A 702 18.59 -12.04 -16.44
C PHE A 702 19.77 -13.03 -16.32
N HIS A 703 19.54 -14.30 -16.64
CA HIS A 703 20.55 -15.36 -16.51
C HIS A 703 21.73 -15.17 -17.47
N SER A 704 21.47 -14.69 -18.68
CA SER A 704 22.53 -14.37 -19.64
C SER A 704 23.41 -13.24 -19.13
N LEU A 705 22.80 -12.15 -18.69
CA LEU A 705 23.53 -11.00 -18.15
C LEU A 705 24.36 -11.41 -16.92
N HIS A 706 23.77 -12.20 -16.02
CA HIS A 706 24.44 -12.70 -14.81
C HIS A 706 25.65 -13.56 -15.15
N THR A 707 25.54 -14.42 -16.17
CA THR A 707 26.62 -15.28 -16.64
C THR A 707 27.73 -14.47 -17.30
N ILE A 708 27.41 -13.47 -18.13
CA ILE A 708 28.41 -12.62 -18.78
C ILE A 708 29.17 -11.80 -17.73
N LEU A 709 28.48 -11.21 -16.76
CA LEU A 709 29.12 -10.52 -15.64
C LEU A 709 29.95 -11.48 -14.79
N GLY A 710 29.46 -12.70 -14.54
CA GLY A 710 30.21 -13.73 -13.85
C GLY A 710 31.54 -14.07 -14.54
N VAL A 711 31.53 -14.21 -15.87
CA VAL A 711 32.76 -14.45 -16.66
C VAL A 711 33.73 -13.29 -16.56
N HIS A 712 33.22 -12.05 -16.52
CA HIS A 712 34.04 -10.85 -16.40
C HIS A 712 34.62 -10.68 -14.99
N CYS A 713 33.83 -10.99 -13.96
CA CYS A 713 34.15 -10.73 -12.55
C CYS A 713 34.93 -11.83 -11.85
N LEU A 714 34.68 -13.10 -12.17
CA LEU A 714 35.17 -14.23 -11.40
C LEU A 714 36.42 -14.87 -12.01
N PRO A 715 37.41 -15.29 -11.19
CA PRO A 715 38.46 -16.19 -11.64
C PRO A 715 37.88 -17.48 -12.21
N LEU A 716 38.56 -18.09 -13.20
CA LEU A 716 38.07 -19.28 -13.93
C LEU A 716 37.58 -20.38 -12.99
N TYR A 717 38.34 -20.73 -11.95
CA TYR A 717 37.93 -21.78 -11.01
C TYR A 717 36.61 -21.46 -10.30
N SER A 718 36.46 -20.23 -9.79
CA SER A 718 35.24 -19.77 -9.13
C SER A 718 34.07 -19.72 -10.10
N LEU A 719 34.29 -19.24 -11.32
CA LEU A 719 33.28 -19.22 -12.38
C LEU A 719 32.74 -20.63 -12.66
N LEU A 720 33.64 -21.60 -12.86
CA LEU A 720 33.25 -22.99 -13.12
C LEU A 720 32.50 -23.59 -11.93
N HIS A 721 32.91 -23.28 -10.70
CA HIS A 721 32.19 -23.71 -9.50
C HIS A 721 30.75 -23.16 -9.45
N TYR A 722 30.54 -21.89 -9.82
CA TYR A 722 29.21 -21.27 -9.88
C TYR A 722 28.33 -21.90 -10.98
N ILE A 723 28.93 -22.24 -12.12
CA ILE A 723 28.24 -22.95 -13.21
C ILE A 723 27.85 -24.37 -12.77
N ASP A 724 28.80 -25.11 -12.18
CA ASP A 724 28.60 -26.51 -11.79
C ASP A 724 27.54 -26.67 -10.69
N ASN A 725 27.41 -25.67 -9.81
CA ASN A 725 26.35 -25.61 -8.79
C ASN A 725 25.02 -25.04 -9.30
N GLY A 726 24.94 -24.61 -10.56
CA GLY A 726 23.72 -24.07 -11.16
C GLY A 726 23.36 -22.64 -10.73
N VAL A 727 24.30 -21.89 -10.17
CA VAL A 727 24.13 -20.45 -9.86
C VAL A 727 24.19 -19.64 -11.15
N LEU A 728 25.16 -19.95 -12.02
CA LEU A 728 25.30 -19.35 -13.34
C LEU A 728 24.79 -20.31 -14.42
N LEU A 729 23.76 -19.89 -15.15
CA LEU A 729 23.14 -20.72 -16.19
C LEU A 729 23.72 -20.41 -17.56
N LEU A 730 24.33 -21.42 -18.19
CA LEU A 730 24.85 -21.35 -19.56
C LEU A 730 23.72 -21.36 -20.60
N THR A 731 23.13 -20.19 -20.83
CA THR A 731 22.11 -19.98 -21.87
C THR A 731 22.72 -19.94 -23.28
N GLU A 732 21.92 -20.23 -24.32
CA GLU A 732 22.39 -20.19 -25.71
C GLU A 732 22.87 -18.78 -26.09
N THR A 733 22.22 -17.73 -25.59
CA THR A 733 22.58 -16.33 -25.87
C THR A 733 23.89 -15.93 -25.22
N ALA A 734 24.06 -16.25 -23.93
CA ALA A 734 25.30 -15.94 -23.21
C ALA A 734 26.49 -16.63 -23.87
N VAL A 735 26.37 -17.93 -24.12
CA VAL A 735 27.46 -18.72 -24.70
C VAL A 735 27.79 -18.26 -26.12
N THR A 736 26.78 -17.99 -26.95
CA THR A 736 26.98 -17.42 -28.29
C THR A 736 27.76 -16.11 -28.23
N ARG A 737 27.45 -15.25 -27.25
CA ARG A 737 28.15 -14.00 -27.05
C ARG A 737 29.58 -14.21 -26.56
N LEU A 738 29.80 -15.10 -25.59
CA LEU A 738 31.14 -15.47 -25.11
C LEU A 738 32.03 -15.96 -26.26
N MET A 739 31.50 -16.76 -27.19
CA MET A 739 32.29 -17.24 -28.34
C MET A 739 32.65 -16.14 -29.34
N LYS A 740 31.77 -15.15 -29.53
CA LYS A 740 31.96 -14.05 -30.48
C LYS A 740 32.87 -12.94 -29.93
N ASP A 741 32.72 -12.59 -28.66
CA ASP A 741 33.33 -11.40 -28.07
C ASP A 741 34.74 -11.69 -27.51
N LEU A 742 35.02 -12.92 -27.07
CA LEU A 742 36.34 -13.33 -26.57
C LEU A 742 37.28 -13.70 -27.72
N ASP A 743 38.52 -13.24 -27.65
CA ASP A 743 39.57 -13.66 -28.56
C ASP A 743 40.02 -15.13 -28.33
N ASN A 744 40.97 -15.60 -29.14
CA ASN A 744 41.60 -16.92 -29.03
C ASN A 744 42.96 -16.83 -28.31
N SER A 745 43.09 -15.99 -27.29
CA SER A 745 44.24 -16.04 -26.39
C SER A 745 44.20 -17.31 -25.55
N GLU A 746 45.36 -17.84 -25.13
CA GLU A 746 45.46 -19.11 -24.36
C GLU A 746 44.51 -19.16 -23.15
N LYS A 747 44.41 -18.04 -22.42
CA LYS A 747 43.50 -17.91 -21.27
C LYS A 747 42.02 -18.03 -21.69
N ASN A 748 41.63 -17.36 -22.77
CA ASN A 748 40.26 -17.36 -23.26
C ASN A 748 39.90 -18.68 -23.95
N GLU A 749 40.85 -19.33 -24.62
CA GLU A 749 40.67 -20.69 -25.13
C GLU A 749 40.40 -21.68 -23.99
N GLN A 750 41.20 -21.62 -22.91
CA GLN A 750 40.97 -22.46 -21.73
C GLN A 750 39.57 -22.25 -21.13
N LEU A 751 39.11 -21.00 -21.05
CA LEU A 751 37.76 -20.65 -20.63
C LEU A 751 36.70 -21.22 -21.58
N LYS A 752 36.83 -20.97 -22.89
CA LYS A 752 35.90 -21.47 -23.93
C LYS A 752 35.79 -22.99 -23.88
N PHE A 753 36.92 -23.72 -23.80
CA PHE A 753 36.92 -25.17 -23.63
C PHE A 753 36.20 -25.61 -22.35
N SER A 754 36.49 -24.96 -21.23
CA SER A 754 35.90 -25.30 -19.93
C SER A 754 34.38 -25.12 -19.93
N ILE A 755 33.87 -24.13 -20.68
CA ILE A 755 32.44 -23.88 -20.86
C ILE A 755 31.82 -24.90 -21.83
N ILE A 756 32.42 -25.13 -23.00
CA ILE A 756 31.88 -26.03 -24.03
C ILE A 756 31.66 -27.44 -23.49
N VAL A 757 32.60 -27.94 -22.67
CA VAL A 757 32.51 -29.28 -22.07
C VAL A 757 31.30 -29.43 -21.13
N ARG A 758 30.77 -28.32 -20.60
CA ARG A 758 29.61 -28.28 -19.71
C ARG A 758 28.28 -28.08 -20.43
N LEU A 759 28.29 -27.80 -21.74
CA LEU A 759 27.08 -27.55 -22.50
C LEU A 759 26.33 -28.84 -22.84
N PRO A 760 24.99 -28.82 -22.86
CA PRO A 760 24.21 -29.89 -23.47
C PRO A 760 24.62 -30.11 -24.95
N PRO A 761 24.64 -31.36 -25.45
CA PRO A 761 25.18 -31.67 -26.78
C PRO A 761 24.61 -30.84 -27.94
N LEU A 762 23.31 -30.53 -27.91
CA LEU A 762 22.64 -29.72 -28.94
C LEU A 762 23.14 -28.27 -28.96
N ILE A 763 23.28 -27.65 -27.79
CA ILE A 763 23.79 -26.28 -27.67
C ILE A 763 25.28 -26.26 -28.01
N GLY A 764 26.05 -27.23 -27.48
CA GLY A 764 27.47 -27.37 -27.78
C GLY A 764 27.74 -27.48 -29.28
N GLN A 765 26.95 -28.27 -30.03
CA GLN A 765 27.10 -28.38 -31.48
C GLN A 765 26.82 -27.06 -32.22
N LYS A 766 25.79 -26.30 -31.83
CA LYS A 766 25.50 -24.98 -32.42
C LYS A 766 26.61 -23.99 -32.11
N VAL A 767 27.09 -23.98 -30.88
CA VAL A 767 28.11 -23.05 -30.38
C VAL A 767 29.47 -23.33 -31.00
N CYS A 768 29.86 -24.59 -31.15
CA CYS A 768 31.11 -24.94 -31.84
C CYS A 768 31.15 -24.40 -33.27
N ARG A 769 29.99 -24.25 -33.96
CA ARG A 769 29.94 -23.64 -35.30
C ARG A 769 30.23 -22.14 -35.31
N LEU A 770 30.04 -21.46 -34.19
CA LEU A 770 30.26 -20.03 -34.06
C LEU A 770 31.71 -19.69 -33.68
N TRP A 771 32.49 -20.68 -33.25
CA TRP A 771 33.85 -20.48 -32.79
C TRP A 771 34.85 -20.83 -33.88
N ASP A 772 35.44 -19.80 -34.50
CA ASP A 772 36.51 -19.94 -35.50
C ASP A 772 37.82 -20.38 -34.83
N HIS A 773 37.94 -21.69 -34.63
CA HIS A 773 39.08 -22.32 -33.98
C HIS A 773 39.31 -23.72 -34.59
N PRO A 774 40.57 -24.20 -34.76
CA PRO A 774 40.86 -25.47 -35.42
C PRO A 774 40.12 -26.68 -34.84
N MET A 775 39.89 -26.70 -33.52
CA MET A 775 39.10 -27.76 -32.87
C MET A 775 37.64 -27.76 -33.35
N SER A 776 37.02 -26.59 -33.48
CA SER A 776 35.65 -26.46 -34.00
C SER A 776 35.57 -26.96 -35.44
N SER A 777 36.51 -26.56 -36.30
CA SER A 777 36.60 -27.03 -37.69
C SER A 777 36.75 -28.55 -37.75
N ASN A 778 37.53 -29.15 -36.84
CA ASN A 778 37.67 -30.60 -36.73
C ASN A 778 36.36 -31.27 -36.27
N ILE A 779 35.66 -30.74 -35.26
CA ILE A 779 34.37 -31.28 -34.79
C ILE A 779 33.32 -31.20 -35.91
N ILE A 780 33.24 -30.07 -36.61
CA ILE A 780 32.33 -29.86 -37.74
C ILE A 780 32.66 -30.84 -38.88
N SER A 781 33.93 -30.95 -39.25
CA SER A 781 34.40 -31.88 -40.28
C SER A 781 34.09 -33.33 -39.92
N ARG A 782 34.33 -33.75 -38.67
CA ARG A 782 33.99 -35.09 -38.18
C ARG A 782 32.50 -35.36 -38.22
N ASN A 783 31.66 -34.40 -37.83
CA ASN A 783 30.21 -34.53 -37.89
C ASN A 783 29.71 -34.61 -39.34
N HIS A 784 30.28 -33.81 -40.23
CA HIS A 784 29.97 -33.84 -41.66
C HIS A 784 30.34 -35.22 -42.26
N VAL A 785 31.56 -35.69 -42.01
CA VAL A 785 32.04 -37.01 -42.43
C VAL A 785 31.16 -38.14 -41.88
N ALA A 786 30.87 -38.13 -40.56
CA ALA A 786 30.03 -39.14 -39.94
C ALA A 786 28.63 -39.19 -40.56
N ARG A 787 28.09 -38.04 -40.98
CA ARG A 787 26.80 -37.91 -41.67
C ARG A 787 26.85 -38.48 -43.08
N LEU A 788 27.85 -38.12 -43.89
CA LEU A 788 28.03 -38.67 -45.24
C LEU A 788 28.24 -40.20 -45.22
N LEU A 789 29.04 -40.67 -44.27
CA LEU A 789 29.34 -42.09 -44.11
C LEU A 789 28.18 -42.91 -43.53
N LYS A 790 27.18 -42.27 -42.91
CA LYS A 790 26.04 -42.97 -42.28
C LYS A 790 25.28 -43.88 -43.26
N ASN A 791 25.17 -43.46 -44.52
CA ASN A 791 24.52 -44.22 -45.58
C ASN A 791 25.49 -44.73 -46.64
N TYR A 792 26.81 -44.53 -46.45
CA TYR A 792 27.80 -44.95 -47.42
C TYR A 792 27.86 -46.47 -47.49
N ARG A 793 27.40 -47.02 -48.60
CA ARG A 793 27.69 -48.41 -48.96
C ARG A 793 28.92 -48.38 -49.84
N LYS A 794 29.95 -49.10 -49.39
CA LYS A 794 31.19 -49.30 -50.15
C LYS A 794 30.86 -50.10 -51.41
N GLU A 795 30.53 -49.42 -52.50
CA GLU A 795 30.46 -50.08 -53.79
C GLU A 795 31.89 -50.46 -54.22
N PRO A 796 32.10 -51.65 -54.80
CA PRO A 796 33.38 -52.01 -55.39
C PRO A 796 33.62 -51.10 -56.60
N ARG A 797 34.33 -49.98 -56.38
CA ARG A 797 34.73 -49.08 -57.46
C ARG A 797 35.74 -49.84 -58.33
N ASN A 798 35.26 -50.36 -59.47
CA ASN A 798 36.06 -51.05 -60.48
C ASN A 798 36.86 -50.09 -61.39
N SER A 799 36.80 -48.78 -61.14
CA SER A 799 37.62 -47.84 -61.89
C SER A 799 39.04 -47.90 -61.35
N MET A 800 39.95 -48.49 -62.14
CA MET A 800 41.38 -48.19 -62.11
C MET A 800 41.52 -46.70 -61.88
N ILE A 801 41.85 -46.29 -60.66
CA ILE A 801 42.15 -44.89 -60.45
C ILE A 801 43.50 -44.69 -61.11
N ASP A 802 43.52 -43.87 -62.15
CA ASP A 802 44.73 -43.58 -62.89
C ASP A 802 45.76 -43.01 -61.90
N LYS A 803 46.78 -43.82 -61.60
CA LYS A 803 47.80 -43.48 -60.60
C LYS A 803 48.52 -42.18 -60.94
N SER A 804 48.45 -41.73 -62.19
CA SER A 804 49.06 -40.50 -62.66
C SER A 804 48.33 -39.23 -62.20
N SER A 805 47.09 -39.33 -61.75
CA SER A 805 46.27 -38.16 -61.37
C SER A 805 46.49 -37.68 -59.94
N PHE A 806 47.10 -38.47 -59.06
CA PHE A 806 47.20 -38.13 -57.64
C PHE A 806 48.48 -37.36 -57.32
N PRO A 807 48.37 -36.21 -56.62
CA PRO A 807 49.49 -35.71 -55.84
C PRO A 807 49.92 -36.81 -54.86
N VAL A 808 51.20 -37.15 -54.86
CA VAL A 808 51.77 -38.18 -53.95
C VAL A 808 51.74 -37.70 -52.49
N GLU A 809 51.70 -36.39 -52.29
CA GLU A 809 51.60 -35.77 -50.97
C GLU A 809 50.23 -36.03 -50.35
N PHE A 810 50.22 -36.42 -49.07
CA PHE A 810 49.01 -36.72 -48.30
C PHE A 810 48.06 -37.75 -48.95
N LEU A 811 48.59 -38.76 -49.64
CA LEU A 811 47.85 -39.79 -50.37
C LEU A 811 46.62 -40.38 -49.63
N PRO A 812 46.68 -40.71 -48.32
CA PRO A 812 45.50 -41.15 -47.58
C PRO A 812 44.40 -40.08 -47.45
N LEU A 813 44.78 -38.82 -47.30
CA LEU A 813 43.85 -37.69 -47.25
C LEU A 813 43.23 -37.48 -48.63
N ASN A 814 44.04 -37.33 -49.68
CA ASN A 814 43.53 -37.10 -51.05
C ASN A 814 42.55 -38.19 -51.49
N TYR A 815 42.87 -39.46 -51.20
CA TYR A 815 41.98 -40.58 -51.48
C TYR A 815 40.66 -40.50 -50.68
N PHE A 816 40.73 -40.07 -49.43
CA PHE A 816 39.55 -39.88 -48.59
C PHE A 816 38.69 -38.72 -49.08
N ILE A 817 39.29 -37.59 -49.47
CA ILE A 817 38.61 -36.42 -50.03
C ILE A 817 37.89 -36.77 -51.34
N GLU A 818 38.48 -37.58 -52.22
CA GLU A 818 37.77 -38.07 -53.42
C GLU A 818 36.51 -38.90 -53.10
N ILE A 819 36.55 -39.70 -52.04
CA ILE A 819 35.36 -40.46 -51.61
C ILE A 819 34.28 -39.49 -51.12
N LEU A 820 34.66 -38.48 -50.33
CA LEU A 820 33.73 -37.46 -49.84
C LEU A 820 33.12 -36.66 -50.99
N MET A 821 33.92 -36.17 -51.95
CA MET A 821 33.44 -35.48 -53.16
C MET A 821 32.49 -36.35 -53.98
N GLY A 822 32.78 -37.66 -54.10
CA GLY A 822 31.88 -38.63 -54.74
C GLY A 822 30.54 -38.78 -53.99
N LEU A 823 30.58 -38.77 -52.66
CA LEU A 823 29.38 -38.83 -51.82
C LEU A 823 28.56 -37.53 -51.88
N GLU A 824 29.21 -36.37 -51.87
CA GLU A 824 28.57 -35.05 -51.94
C GLU A 824 27.84 -34.86 -53.26
N SER A 825 28.49 -35.20 -54.38
CA SER A 825 27.89 -35.15 -55.71
C SER A 825 26.68 -36.09 -55.85
N SER A 826 26.73 -37.29 -55.26
CA SER A 826 25.59 -38.23 -55.28
C SER A 826 24.41 -37.81 -54.39
N ASN A 827 24.66 -37.04 -53.33
CA ASN A 827 23.67 -36.69 -52.30
C ASN A 827 23.12 -35.25 -52.41
N GLN A 828 23.21 -34.61 -53.59
CA GLN A 828 22.69 -33.24 -53.79
C GLN A 828 21.21 -33.06 -53.34
N ALA A 829 20.40 -34.12 -53.31
CA ALA A 829 19.01 -34.08 -52.81
C ALA A 829 18.87 -33.83 -51.29
N LEU A 830 19.91 -34.05 -50.47
CA LEU A 830 19.89 -33.84 -49.01
C LEU A 830 20.22 -32.40 -48.58
N TYR A 831 20.56 -31.51 -49.52
CA TYR A 831 20.90 -30.11 -49.25
C TYR A 831 19.66 -29.22 -48.97
N GLY A 832 18.43 -29.76 -49.03
CA GLY A 832 17.19 -29.00 -48.87
C GLY A 832 16.72 -28.69 -47.43
N PHE A 833 17.53 -28.92 -46.39
CA PHE A 833 17.11 -28.70 -45.00
C PHE A 833 17.84 -27.51 -44.36
N GLU A 834 17.06 -26.62 -43.72
CA GLU A 834 17.53 -25.46 -42.96
C GLU A 834 18.63 -25.82 -41.95
N GLY A 835 19.73 -25.05 -41.94
CA GLY A 835 20.81 -25.15 -40.95
C GLY A 835 22.11 -25.82 -41.43
N HIS A 836 22.32 -25.94 -42.75
CA HIS A 836 23.59 -26.44 -43.31
C HIS A 836 24.68 -25.37 -43.28
N ASP A 837 25.81 -25.73 -42.67
CA ASP A 837 27.09 -25.05 -42.82
C ASP A 837 27.61 -25.29 -44.26
N ASN A 838 28.25 -24.29 -44.89
CA ASN A 838 29.00 -24.44 -46.16
C ASN A 838 30.26 -25.30 -45.92
N VAL A 839 30.04 -26.58 -45.62
CA VAL A 839 31.09 -27.56 -45.34
C VAL A 839 31.01 -28.60 -46.45
N ASP A 840 32.08 -28.68 -47.22
CA ASP A 840 32.33 -29.63 -48.29
C ASP A 840 33.62 -30.42 -48.01
N ALA A 841 33.96 -31.32 -48.92
CA ALA A 841 35.17 -32.12 -48.82
C ALA A 841 36.44 -31.25 -48.78
N GLU A 842 36.44 -30.08 -49.44
CA GLU A 842 37.57 -29.13 -49.43
C GLU A 842 37.78 -28.53 -48.02
N PHE A 843 36.71 -28.16 -47.33
CA PHE A 843 36.78 -27.72 -45.93
C PHE A 843 37.33 -28.83 -45.01
N VAL A 844 36.94 -30.09 -45.23
CA VAL A 844 37.45 -31.24 -44.46
C VAL A 844 38.94 -31.43 -44.71
N GLU A 845 39.39 -31.27 -45.96
CA GLU A 845 40.81 -31.32 -46.33
C GLU A 845 41.60 -30.22 -45.61
N GLU A 846 41.14 -28.97 -45.71
CA GLU A 846 41.79 -27.82 -45.07
C GLU A 846 41.87 -27.98 -43.56
N ALA A 847 40.78 -28.44 -42.91
CA ALA A 847 40.75 -28.70 -41.48
C ALA A 847 41.71 -29.82 -41.06
N ALA A 848 41.82 -30.89 -41.86
CA ALA A 848 42.74 -31.99 -41.59
C ALA A 848 44.21 -31.56 -41.74
N LEU A 849 44.52 -30.77 -42.77
CA LEU A 849 45.86 -30.21 -43.00
C LEU A 849 46.23 -29.23 -41.88
N LYS A 850 45.39 -28.25 -41.56
CA LYS A 850 45.58 -27.31 -40.43
C LYS A 850 45.85 -28.04 -39.11
N HIS A 851 45.08 -29.09 -38.84
CA HIS A 851 45.28 -29.91 -37.64
C HIS A 851 46.63 -30.64 -37.64
N THR A 852 47.05 -31.16 -38.79
CA THR A 852 48.33 -31.87 -38.94
C THR A 852 49.48 -30.90 -38.74
N THR A 853 49.42 -29.70 -39.34
CA THR A 853 50.38 -28.61 -39.14
C THR A 853 50.50 -28.23 -37.67
N MET A 854 49.36 -28.05 -36.97
CA MET A 854 49.34 -27.75 -35.54
C MET A 854 49.97 -28.86 -34.68
N LEU A 855 49.67 -30.14 -34.96
CA LEU A 855 50.25 -31.29 -34.26
C LEU A 855 51.77 -31.39 -34.45
N LEU A 856 52.26 -31.04 -35.63
CA LEU A 856 53.68 -31.07 -35.97
C LEU A 856 54.43 -29.81 -35.51
N GLY A 857 53.72 -28.78 -35.07
CA GLY A 857 54.30 -27.49 -34.68
C GLY A 857 54.95 -26.73 -35.85
N LEU A 858 54.40 -26.91 -37.07
CA LEU A 858 54.89 -26.32 -38.31
C LEU A 858 54.33 -24.92 -38.57
#